data_AF-A0A1B7LDP0-F1
#
_entry.id   AF-A0A1B7LDP0-F1
#
_cell.length_a   1.000
_cell.length_b   1.000
_cell.length_c   1.000
_cell.angle_alpha   90.00
_cell.angle_beta   90.00
_cell.angle_gamma   90.00
#
_symmetry.space_group_name_H-M   'P 1'
#
loop_
_entity.id
_entity.type
_entity.pdbx_description
1 polymer ?
#
loop_
_entity_poly.entity_id
_entity_poly.type
_entity_poly.pdbx_seq_one_letter_code
_entity_poly.pdbx_strand_id
1 'polypeptide(L)'
;MPDKVLVVGLDSAPPRLVFRDFKAELPNISRLMDEGIWGELTSTHPPITIPAWQVMFTGRDPGELGLYGFRHRKGFSYHDGWIASANSIKAPAVWDVAGRAGRRVCLVGVPPSYPVRPVNGRLVSCFITPGVDRPYTYPRALAGEIEALVGEYMFDVPFRTEDRDALLENLYTMTERRFKVMRHLLSGGAWELAAFVEIGTDRIQHAFWKYMDRGHHGYRPGSKYENAIRDYYRYVDGQIGGLLEAAGRDTVVLVVSDHGAKGMRGAFCINEWLIKEGYLVLKEEPIGVSNLDRLAVDWSRTRAWGWGGYYARIFFNLRGREAQGVIEPDDFEREREVLTQKLLSVRDPAGRPMETKVYRPEELYRETNGDPPDLMVYFDDLYWRSAGTVGHGGLYLAGNDTGPDDAVHDYKGIFILWDPRHKQGRRVVGAEIRDVAPTVLELLGLPEPAGMGGRVILPGFVDGGNGLRFEDCCASDADGRVALPDCAEGGKGRGDAGAYYGDATGYDDAESSTGAAGVSCGPAAGGTEREDDGCRQADDGFSAACCSGTVKETGDLAPCAGGGSFAAVAHRQGLCGESRSGDWGDNPSGGVCSPGVSVDNPSGVVCPTDVSAPVLWFTGLSGAGKSTLAQMLADTLRAQGRRVEILDGDEVRAALSPELGYSKNEREEHNRRLIYLAGLLSRHGVTVLVPVISPYRHIRELARDRLPRFVEVWVKCSLNECIRRDPKGLYKKALRGEITDLTGLQDPYEEPGCPEVLVDTERMDVEECIERIMRVI
;
A
#
# COMPACT_ATOMS: atom_id res chain seq x y z
N MET A 1 9.21 -3.01 -34.17
CA MET A 1 8.69 -2.79 -32.80
C MET A 1 7.25 -2.32 -32.91
N PRO A 2 6.35 -2.68 -31.97
CA PRO A 2 4.97 -2.20 -31.95
C PRO A 2 4.88 -0.69 -31.70
N ASP A 3 3.88 -0.07 -32.30
CA ASP A 3 3.56 1.35 -32.05
C ASP A 3 2.75 1.54 -30.77
N LYS A 4 2.10 0.46 -30.28
CA LYS A 4 1.21 0.49 -29.12
C LYS A 4 1.31 -0.78 -28.26
N VAL A 5 1.43 -0.57 -26.95
CA VAL A 5 1.38 -1.62 -25.92
C VAL A 5 0.27 -1.31 -24.92
N LEU A 6 -0.67 -2.23 -24.76
CA LEU A 6 -1.75 -2.17 -23.77
C LEU A 6 -1.51 -3.22 -22.67
N VAL A 7 -1.43 -2.78 -21.42
CA VAL A 7 -1.39 -3.66 -20.24
C VAL A 7 -2.75 -3.62 -19.55
N VAL A 8 -3.40 -4.77 -19.43
CA VAL A 8 -4.64 -4.97 -18.67
C VAL A 8 -4.31 -5.77 -17.42
N GLY A 9 -4.35 -5.09 -16.27
CA GLY A 9 -4.18 -5.68 -14.96
C GLY A 9 -5.50 -6.16 -14.39
N LEU A 10 -5.58 -7.42 -14.01
CA LEU A 10 -6.67 -7.99 -13.23
C LEU A 10 -6.13 -8.23 -11.82
N ASP A 11 -6.55 -7.43 -10.85
CA ASP A 11 -6.03 -7.50 -9.48
C ASP A 11 -6.38 -8.86 -8.85
N SER A 12 -5.37 -9.54 -8.30
CA SER A 12 -5.56 -10.80 -7.57
C SER A 12 -6.11 -11.98 -8.40
N ALA A 13 -5.97 -11.99 -9.74
CA ALA A 13 -6.50 -13.07 -10.59
C ALA A 13 -5.67 -14.36 -10.52
N PRO A 14 -6.22 -15.49 -10.01
CA PRO A 14 -5.49 -16.73 -9.85
C PRO A 14 -5.45 -17.55 -11.16
N PRO A 15 -4.28 -18.11 -11.53
CA PRO A 15 -4.09 -18.97 -12.70
C PRO A 15 -5.08 -20.12 -12.80
N ARG A 16 -5.43 -20.74 -11.68
CA ARG A 16 -6.39 -21.85 -11.65
C ARG A 16 -7.73 -21.45 -12.26
N LEU A 17 -8.26 -20.28 -11.90
CA LEU A 17 -9.56 -19.83 -12.39
C LEU A 17 -9.48 -19.49 -13.87
N VAL A 18 -8.46 -18.72 -14.28
CA VAL A 18 -8.36 -18.20 -15.65
C VAL A 18 -7.90 -19.25 -16.65
N PHE A 19 -6.86 -20.02 -16.34
CA PHE A 19 -6.24 -20.94 -17.29
C PHE A 19 -6.89 -22.32 -17.32
N ARG A 20 -7.74 -22.66 -16.34
CA ARG A 20 -8.35 -23.98 -16.22
C ARG A 20 -9.86 -23.91 -15.97
N ASP A 21 -10.29 -23.45 -14.81
CA ASP A 21 -11.68 -23.63 -14.36
C ASP A 21 -12.67 -22.84 -15.24
N PHE A 22 -12.30 -21.63 -15.68
CA PHE A 22 -13.15 -20.76 -16.50
C PHE A 22 -12.67 -20.63 -17.95
N LYS A 23 -11.56 -21.26 -18.37
CA LYS A 23 -10.94 -21.03 -19.69
C LYS A 23 -11.95 -21.08 -20.85
N ALA A 24 -12.82 -22.10 -20.88
CA ALA A 24 -13.82 -22.26 -21.93
C ALA A 24 -14.91 -21.16 -21.96
N GLU A 25 -15.07 -20.42 -20.86
CA GLU A 25 -16.07 -19.37 -20.69
C GLU A 25 -15.48 -17.95 -20.83
N LEU A 26 -14.17 -17.83 -21.06
CA LEU A 26 -13.44 -16.55 -21.23
C LEU A 26 -12.90 -16.43 -22.67
N PRO A 27 -13.77 -16.26 -23.69
CA PRO A 27 -13.36 -16.35 -25.08
C PRO A 27 -12.30 -15.31 -25.50
N ASN A 28 -12.30 -14.10 -24.91
CA ASN A 28 -11.32 -13.08 -25.28
C ASN A 28 -9.94 -13.40 -24.71
N ILE A 29 -9.87 -13.68 -23.40
CA ILE A 29 -8.64 -14.09 -22.71
C ILE A 29 -8.09 -15.38 -23.32
N SER A 30 -8.93 -16.39 -23.54
CA SER A 30 -8.52 -17.66 -24.14
C SER A 30 -7.93 -17.48 -25.53
N ARG A 31 -8.50 -16.61 -26.37
CA ARG A 31 -7.91 -16.27 -27.67
C ARG A 31 -6.51 -15.64 -27.52
N LEU A 32 -6.32 -14.73 -26.55
CA LEU A 32 -5.00 -14.13 -26.30
C LEU A 32 -3.98 -15.18 -25.84
N MET A 33 -4.40 -16.17 -25.04
CA MET A 33 -3.55 -17.28 -24.62
C MET A 33 -3.20 -18.22 -25.78
N ASP A 34 -4.20 -18.68 -26.53
CA ASP A 34 -4.03 -19.67 -27.59
C ASP A 34 -3.15 -19.12 -28.74
N GLU A 35 -3.10 -17.80 -28.92
CA GLU A 35 -2.24 -17.14 -29.91
C GLU A 35 -0.96 -16.54 -29.30
N GLY A 36 -0.88 -16.35 -27.98
CA GLY A 36 0.17 -15.58 -27.30
C GLY A 36 1.20 -16.41 -26.52
N ILE A 37 1.93 -15.74 -25.64
CA ILE A 37 2.72 -16.34 -24.57
C ILE A 37 1.90 -16.24 -23.29
N TRP A 38 1.78 -17.31 -22.52
CA TRP A 38 1.01 -17.28 -21.29
C TRP A 38 1.59 -18.19 -20.21
N GLY A 39 1.32 -17.90 -18.94
CA GLY A 39 1.85 -18.70 -17.84
C GLY A 39 1.54 -18.10 -16.47
N GLU A 40 1.99 -18.80 -15.44
CA GLU A 40 1.92 -18.27 -14.07
C GLU A 40 2.98 -17.18 -13.89
N LEU A 41 2.59 -16.09 -13.22
CA LEU A 41 3.46 -15.00 -12.82
C LEU A 41 3.67 -15.06 -11.31
N THR A 42 4.91 -15.26 -10.87
CA THR A 42 5.23 -15.27 -9.44
C THR A 42 5.30 -13.84 -8.92
N SER A 43 4.46 -13.52 -7.93
CA SER A 43 4.40 -12.21 -7.27
C SER A 43 5.63 -11.94 -6.40
N THR A 44 5.62 -10.80 -5.73
CA THR A 44 6.65 -10.38 -4.79
C THR A 44 6.36 -10.86 -3.36
N HIS A 45 7.33 -10.69 -2.46
CA HIS A 45 7.10 -10.72 -1.02
C HIS A 45 6.89 -9.29 -0.53
N PRO A 46 5.78 -8.96 0.15
CA PRO A 46 4.54 -9.73 0.25
C PRO A 46 3.70 -9.65 -1.05
N PRO A 47 2.88 -10.66 -1.38
CA PRO A 47 2.04 -10.64 -2.58
C PRO A 47 0.78 -9.82 -2.32
N ILE A 48 0.90 -8.49 -2.30
CA ILE A 48 -0.22 -7.58 -2.05
C ILE A 48 -0.21 -6.42 -3.04
N THR A 49 -1.40 -5.93 -3.36
CA THR A 49 -1.68 -4.90 -4.38
C THR A 49 -0.65 -3.79 -4.54
N ILE A 50 -0.46 -2.92 -3.55
CA ILE A 50 0.40 -1.71 -3.73
C ILE A 50 1.87 -2.06 -4.06
N PRO A 51 2.59 -2.83 -3.23
CA PRO A 51 3.94 -3.27 -3.56
C PRO A 51 3.99 -4.04 -4.89
N ALA A 52 3.12 -5.03 -5.10
CA ALA A 52 3.19 -5.92 -6.25
C ALA A 52 3.05 -5.16 -7.58
N TRP A 53 2.06 -4.28 -7.73
CA TRP A 53 1.93 -3.46 -8.94
C TRP A 53 3.13 -2.54 -9.17
N GLN A 54 3.73 -1.97 -8.12
CA GLN A 54 4.91 -1.12 -8.28
C GLN A 54 6.17 -1.90 -8.63
N VAL A 55 6.34 -3.09 -8.05
CA VAL A 55 7.39 -4.03 -8.46
C VAL A 55 7.23 -4.35 -9.95
N MET A 56 6.00 -4.65 -10.39
CA MET A 56 5.71 -4.98 -11.79
C MET A 56 6.14 -3.90 -12.77
N PHE A 57 5.84 -2.63 -12.46
CA PHE A 57 6.06 -1.51 -13.39
C PHE A 57 7.40 -0.81 -13.22
N THR A 58 8.16 -1.08 -12.16
CA THR A 58 9.51 -0.52 -11.95
C THR A 58 10.62 -1.55 -12.12
N GLY A 59 10.30 -2.85 -12.07
CA GLY A 59 11.28 -3.95 -12.02
C GLY A 59 12.12 -3.98 -10.75
N ARG A 60 11.81 -3.14 -9.74
CA ARG A 60 12.50 -3.07 -8.45
C ARG A 60 11.81 -3.96 -7.43
N ASP A 61 12.57 -4.60 -6.56
CA ASP A 61 11.98 -5.36 -5.46
C ASP A 61 11.43 -4.43 -4.34
N PRO A 62 10.56 -4.93 -3.45
CA PRO A 62 9.96 -4.11 -2.41
C PRO A 62 10.95 -3.45 -1.44
N GLY A 63 12.10 -4.07 -1.19
CA GLY A 63 13.11 -3.50 -0.31
C GLY A 63 13.84 -2.32 -0.95
N GLU A 64 14.12 -2.38 -2.25
CA GLU A 64 14.61 -1.23 -3.04
C GLU A 64 13.59 -0.07 -3.02
N LEU A 65 12.29 -0.39 -3.10
CA LEU A 65 11.20 0.60 -3.05
C LEU A 65 10.87 1.11 -1.64
N GLY A 66 11.36 0.42 -0.58
CA GLY A 66 10.95 0.66 0.80
C GLY A 66 9.47 0.33 1.08
N LEU A 67 8.89 -0.63 0.35
CA LEU A 67 7.46 -0.97 0.35
C LEU A 67 7.14 -2.34 0.94
N TYR A 68 7.29 -2.49 2.26
CA TYR A 68 6.94 -3.72 2.98
C TYR A 68 5.45 -3.81 3.34
N GLY A 69 4.53 -3.30 2.52
CA GLY A 69 3.10 -3.31 2.84
C GLY A 69 2.31 -2.09 2.37
N PHE A 70 1.09 -1.95 2.88
CA PHE A 70 0.26 -0.74 2.72
C PHE A 70 0.57 0.36 3.74
N ARG A 71 0.98 -0.04 4.96
CA ARG A 71 1.23 0.85 6.10
C ARG A 71 2.64 0.62 6.59
N HIS A 72 3.32 1.68 7.00
CA HIS A 72 4.72 1.66 7.39
C HIS A 72 4.94 2.44 8.68
N ARG A 73 5.92 2.05 9.48
CA ARG A 73 6.37 2.86 10.61
C ARG A 73 7.08 4.11 10.09
N LYS A 74 7.16 5.14 10.94
CA LYS A 74 7.96 6.34 10.69
C LYS A 74 9.11 6.38 11.68
N GLY A 75 10.34 6.17 11.22
CA GLY A 75 11.55 6.25 12.04
C GLY A 75 11.48 5.33 13.25
N PHE A 76 11.05 4.08 13.03
CA PHE A 76 10.85 3.07 14.08
C PHE A 76 9.88 3.44 15.23
N SER A 77 9.06 4.49 15.07
CA SER A 77 8.04 4.87 16.06
C SER A 77 7.07 3.73 16.39
N TYR A 78 6.62 3.68 17.64
CA TYR A 78 5.59 2.74 18.09
C TYR A 78 4.20 3.07 17.54
N HIS A 79 3.94 4.35 17.25
CA HIS A 79 2.59 4.85 16.96
C HIS A 79 2.52 5.61 15.63
N ASP A 80 3.62 6.21 15.20
CA ASP A 80 3.63 7.00 13.97
C ASP A 80 3.86 6.11 12.76
N GLY A 81 3.03 6.31 11.75
CA GLY A 81 3.15 5.60 10.50
C GLY A 81 2.68 6.43 9.31
N TRP A 82 2.86 5.87 8.13
CA TRP A 82 2.40 6.43 6.87
C TRP A 82 1.80 5.33 5.98
N ILE A 83 0.97 5.74 5.02
CA ILE A 83 0.36 4.84 4.03
C ILE A 83 1.10 5.02 2.71
N ALA A 84 1.43 3.90 2.06
CA ALA A 84 2.04 3.93 0.75
C ALA A 84 1.14 4.63 -0.28
N SER A 85 1.71 5.60 -0.97
CA SER A 85 1.04 6.43 -1.98
C SER A 85 1.95 6.59 -3.20
N ALA A 86 1.44 7.22 -4.26
CA ALA A 86 2.26 7.55 -5.42
C ALA A 86 3.52 8.32 -4.99
N ASN A 87 3.41 9.20 -3.98
CA ASN A 87 4.52 10.00 -3.48
C ASN A 87 5.67 9.19 -2.87
N SER A 88 5.38 7.99 -2.38
CA SER A 88 6.36 7.07 -1.79
C SER A 88 7.25 6.42 -2.85
N ILE A 89 6.78 6.32 -4.11
CA ILE A 89 7.52 5.69 -5.20
C ILE A 89 8.55 6.66 -5.77
N LYS A 90 9.84 6.30 -5.70
CA LYS A 90 10.95 7.09 -6.23
C LYS A 90 11.59 6.50 -7.49
N ALA A 91 11.53 5.18 -7.65
CA ALA A 91 12.01 4.52 -8.85
C ALA A 91 11.14 4.90 -10.06
N PRO A 92 11.73 5.10 -11.25
CA PRO A 92 10.97 5.36 -12.47
C PRO A 92 10.21 4.09 -12.88
N ALA A 93 8.91 4.23 -13.11
CA ALA A 93 8.11 3.17 -13.71
C ALA A 93 8.15 3.23 -15.25
N VAL A 94 7.66 2.20 -15.93
CA VAL A 94 7.65 2.12 -17.40
C VAL A 94 7.04 3.34 -18.10
N TRP A 95 6.00 3.96 -17.50
CA TRP A 95 5.38 5.17 -18.05
C TRP A 95 6.23 6.44 -17.87
N ASP A 96 7.08 6.49 -16.83
CA ASP A 96 8.02 7.59 -16.64
C ASP A 96 9.13 7.51 -17.70
N VAL A 97 9.61 6.30 -17.99
CA VAL A 97 10.60 6.05 -19.06
C VAL A 97 10.02 6.39 -20.42
N ALA A 98 8.82 5.87 -20.72
CA ALA A 98 8.10 6.16 -21.96
C ALA A 98 7.85 7.66 -22.13
N GLY A 99 7.36 8.33 -21.08
CA GLY A 99 7.09 9.77 -21.11
C GLY A 99 8.33 10.62 -21.35
N ARG A 100 9.47 10.29 -20.72
CA ARG A 100 10.76 10.97 -20.97
C ARG A 100 11.28 10.78 -22.39
N ALA A 101 10.97 9.64 -23.00
CA ALA A 101 11.26 9.36 -24.41
C ALA A 101 10.24 10.00 -25.38
N GLY A 102 9.32 10.84 -24.89
CA GLY A 102 8.31 11.51 -25.69
C GLY A 102 7.09 10.67 -26.05
N ARG A 103 7.01 9.41 -25.57
CA ARG A 103 5.88 8.51 -25.82
C ARG A 103 4.67 8.94 -25.01
N ARG A 104 3.49 8.91 -25.62
CA ARG A 104 2.24 9.25 -24.94
C ARG A 104 1.71 8.08 -24.12
N VAL A 105 1.37 8.33 -22.85
CA VAL A 105 0.89 7.30 -21.92
C VAL A 105 -0.58 7.50 -21.54
N CYS A 106 -1.30 6.41 -21.29
CA CYS A 106 -2.67 6.41 -20.77
C CYS A 106 -2.80 5.45 -19.59
N LEU A 107 -2.97 5.97 -18.37
CA LEU A 107 -3.01 5.18 -17.15
C LEU A 107 -4.40 5.29 -16.50
N VAL A 108 -5.01 4.16 -16.13
CA VAL A 108 -6.29 4.14 -15.42
C VAL A 108 -6.21 3.11 -14.29
N GLY A 109 -6.39 3.57 -13.05
CA GLY A 109 -6.55 2.68 -11.90
C GLY A 109 -5.26 2.04 -11.35
N VAL A 110 -4.08 2.29 -11.96
CA VAL A 110 -2.79 1.67 -11.57
C VAL A 110 -2.38 2.07 -10.14
N PRO A 111 -2.17 1.14 -9.19
CA PRO A 111 -1.88 1.50 -7.81
C PRO A 111 -0.36 1.51 -7.45
N PRO A 112 0.08 2.42 -6.54
CA PRO A 112 -0.60 3.64 -6.13
C PRO A 112 -0.33 4.77 -7.15
N SER A 113 -1.39 5.38 -7.68
CA SER A 113 -1.33 6.57 -8.55
C SER A 113 -1.96 7.82 -7.93
N TYR A 114 -2.33 7.76 -6.65
CA TYR A 114 -2.75 8.91 -5.86
C TYR A 114 -1.71 9.28 -4.79
N PRO A 115 -1.43 10.56 -4.53
CA PRO A 115 -1.87 11.73 -5.30
C PRO A 115 -1.36 11.69 -6.75
N VAL A 116 -2.13 12.27 -7.66
CA VAL A 116 -1.79 12.25 -9.08
C VAL A 116 -0.49 12.99 -9.36
N ARG A 117 0.38 12.35 -10.13
CA ARG A 117 1.62 12.94 -10.68
C ARG A 117 1.45 13.24 -12.18
N PRO A 118 2.09 14.30 -12.70
CA PRO A 118 2.12 14.57 -14.13
C PRO A 118 2.70 13.39 -14.92
N VAL A 119 2.08 13.08 -16.06
CA VAL A 119 2.57 12.10 -17.04
C VAL A 119 2.56 12.71 -18.43
N ASN A 120 3.35 12.17 -19.37
CA ASN A 120 3.25 12.58 -20.78
C ASN A 120 1.99 11.97 -21.43
N GLY A 121 0.80 12.43 -21.04
CA GLY A 121 -0.46 11.88 -21.53
C GLY A 121 -1.59 12.01 -20.51
N ARG A 122 -2.34 10.93 -20.31
CA ARG A 122 -3.56 10.91 -19.48
C ARG A 122 -3.43 9.93 -18.31
N LEU A 123 -3.94 10.31 -17.14
CA LEU A 123 -3.96 9.48 -15.94
C LEU A 123 -5.29 9.66 -15.21
N VAL A 124 -5.88 8.55 -14.77
CA VAL A 124 -6.99 8.46 -13.81
C VAL A 124 -6.52 7.60 -12.63
N SER A 125 -6.56 8.14 -11.41
CA SER A 125 -5.91 7.50 -10.25
C SER A 125 -6.63 6.26 -9.73
N CYS A 126 -5.98 5.53 -8.83
CA CYS A 126 -6.38 4.21 -8.35
C CYS A 126 -7.33 4.22 -7.14
N PHE A 127 -7.62 3.02 -6.63
CA PHE A 127 -8.58 2.77 -5.53
C PHE A 127 -8.26 3.46 -4.20
N ILE A 128 -7.02 3.93 -3.97
CA ILE A 128 -6.68 4.70 -2.76
C ILE A 128 -7.05 6.19 -2.87
N THR A 129 -7.64 6.61 -4.00
CA THR A 129 -8.12 7.98 -4.18
C THR A 129 -9.26 8.26 -3.20
N PRO A 130 -9.18 9.32 -2.37
CA PRO A 130 -10.18 9.56 -1.33
C PRO A 130 -11.61 9.81 -1.82
N GLY A 131 -11.74 10.34 -3.04
CA GLY A 131 -13.04 10.70 -3.62
C GLY A 131 -12.87 11.60 -4.85
N VAL A 132 -13.97 11.80 -5.58
CA VAL A 132 -14.02 12.64 -6.79
C VAL A 132 -13.84 14.14 -6.49
N ASP A 133 -13.96 14.54 -5.22
CA ASP A 133 -13.71 15.89 -4.72
C ASP A 133 -12.21 16.25 -4.68
N ARG A 134 -11.33 15.25 -4.85
CA ARG A 134 -9.87 15.43 -4.86
C ARG A 134 -9.30 15.38 -6.27
N PRO A 135 -8.15 16.02 -6.55
CA PRO A 135 -7.49 15.88 -7.84
C PRO A 135 -7.10 14.42 -8.13
N TYR A 136 -7.86 13.76 -9.00
CA TYR A 136 -7.74 12.34 -9.33
C TYR A 136 -7.37 12.07 -10.80
N THR A 137 -7.18 13.13 -11.60
CA THR A 137 -6.77 13.00 -13.00
C THR A 137 -5.59 13.88 -13.38
N TYR A 138 -4.86 13.45 -14.41
CA TYR A 138 -3.94 14.28 -15.17
C TYR A 138 -4.26 14.19 -16.68
N PRO A 139 -4.32 15.32 -17.41
CA PRO A 139 -4.43 16.68 -16.88
C PRO A 139 -5.71 16.83 -16.04
N ARG A 140 -5.75 17.78 -15.11
CA ARG A 140 -6.89 17.97 -14.19
C ARG A 140 -8.25 18.12 -14.89
N ALA A 141 -8.25 18.74 -16.08
CA ALA A 141 -9.46 18.92 -16.89
C ALA A 141 -10.10 17.59 -17.33
N LEU A 142 -9.36 16.49 -17.36
CA LEU A 142 -9.86 15.16 -17.70
C LEU A 142 -10.97 14.69 -16.75
N ALA A 143 -11.02 15.18 -15.51
CA ALA A 143 -12.09 14.84 -14.57
C ALA A 143 -13.48 15.22 -15.10
N GLY A 144 -13.62 16.38 -15.77
CA GLY A 144 -14.90 16.80 -16.36
C GLY A 144 -15.31 15.96 -17.56
N GLU A 145 -14.34 15.48 -18.36
CA GLU A 145 -14.57 14.53 -19.46
C GLU A 145 -15.09 13.18 -18.93
N ILE A 146 -14.53 12.69 -17.82
CA ILE A 146 -14.97 11.46 -17.16
C ILE A 146 -16.37 11.62 -16.56
N GLU A 147 -16.61 12.72 -15.84
CA GLU A 147 -17.90 12.99 -15.23
C GLU A 147 -19.01 13.06 -16.27
N ALA A 148 -18.76 13.72 -17.41
CA ALA A 148 -19.71 13.76 -18.53
C ALA A 148 -19.97 12.37 -19.14
N LEU A 149 -19.01 11.44 -19.07
CA LEU A 149 -19.10 10.11 -19.67
C LEU A 149 -19.83 9.09 -18.77
N VAL A 150 -19.55 9.11 -17.47
CA VAL A 150 -19.99 8.06 -16.53
C VAL A 150 -20.71 8.58 -15.28
N GLY A 151 -20.87 9.90 -15.14
CA GLY A 151 -21.27 10.52 -13.88
C GLY A 151 -20.16 10.38 -12.84
N GLU A 152 -20.52 10.08 -11.60
CA GLU A 152 -19.53 9.88 -10.54
C GLU A 152 -18.61 8.67 -10.83
N TYR A 153 -17.31 8.91 -10.87
CA TYR A 153 -16.32 7.86 -11.09
C TYR A 153 -16.09 7.04 -9.81
N MET A 154 -16.10 5.71 -9.94
CA MET A 154 -15.93 4.78 -8.80
C MET A 154 -14.51 4.20 -8.78
N PHE A 155 -13.74 4.57 -7.75
CA PHE A 155 -12.36 4.11 -7.56
C PHE A 155 -12.26 2.72 -6.91
N ASP A 156 -13.20 2.39 -6.03
CA ASP A 156 -13.30 1.15 -5.27
C ASP A 156 -14.74 0.93 -4.80
N VAL A 157 -15.00 -0.24 -4.22
CA VAL A 157 -16.24 -0.53 -3.49
C VAL A 157 -15.93 -1.08 -2.09
N PRO A 158 -16.69 -0.70 -1.04
CA PRO A 158 -16.55 -1.32 0.28
C PRO A 158 -16.94 -2.80 0.26
N PHE A 159 -15.96 -3.69 0.21
CA PHE A 159 -16.19 -5.14 0.04
C PHE A 159 -16.37 -5.90 1.37
N ARG A 160 -15.94 -5.32 2.49
CA ARG A 160 -16.06 -5.93 3.83
C ARG A 160 -17.43 -5.66 4.45
N THR A 161 -18.45 -6.12 3.75
CA THR A 161 -19.86 -5.94 4.10
C THR A 161 -20.60 -7.27 4.04
N GLU A 162 -21.64 -7.41 4.86
CA GLU A 162 -22.55 -8.56 4.77
C GLU A 162 -23.68 -8.34 3.75
N ASP A 163 -23.88 -7.10 3.29
CA ASP A 163 -24.81 -6.80 2.19
C ASP A 163 -24.20 -7.20 0.85
N ARG A 164 -24.30 -8.51 0.56
CA ARG A 164 -23.72 -9.12 -0.64
C ARG A 164 -24.45 -8.71 -1.92
N ASP A 165 -25.75 -8.45 -1.87
CA ASP A 165 -26.51 -8.05 -3.06
C ASP A 165 -26.10 -6.64 -3.51
N ALA A 166 -26.06 -5.67 -2.59
CA ALA A 166 -25.61 -4.32 -2.90
C ALA A 166 -24.13 -4.29 -3.30
N LEU A 167 -23.27 -5.09 -2.67
CA LEU A 167 -21.87 -5.21 -3.07
C LEU A 167 -21.74 -5.71 -4.51
N LEU A 168 -22.47 -6.76 -4.88
CA LEU A 168 -22.42 -7.32 -6.22
C LEU A 168 -22.88 -6.30 -7.28
N GLU A 169 -24.00 -5.61 -7.04
CA GLU A 169 -24.49 -4.53 -7.92
C GLU A 169 -23.46 -3.41 -8.09
N ASN A 170 -22.85 -2.97 -6.99
CA ASN A 170 -21.82 -1.93 -7.00
C ASN A 170 -20.56 -2.38 -7.74
N LEU A 171 -20.16 -3.66 -7.63
CA LEU A 171 -19.02 -4.22 -8.37
C LEU A 171 -19.25 -4.13 -9.88
N TYR A 172 -20.40 -4.62 -10.37
CA TYR A 172 -20.72 -4.53 -11.80
C TYR A 172 -20.78 -3.08 -12.28
N THR A 173 -21.38 -2.18 -11.50
CA THR A 173 -21.47 -0.74 -11.83
C THR A 173 -20.09 -0.08 -11.89
N MET A 174 -19.24 -0.33 -10.88
CA MET A 174 -17.87 0.19 -10.85
C MET A 174 -17.08 -0.28 -12.07
N THR A 175 -17.08 -1.58 -12.34
CA THR A 175 -16.36 -2.18 -13.45
C THR A 175 -16.86 -1.64 -14.79
N GLU A 176 -18.18 -1.55 -15.00
CA GLU A 176 -18.74 -0.94 -16.21
C GLU A 176 -18.21 0.47 -16.46
N ARG A 177 -18.26 1.34 -15.43
CA ARG A 177 -17.81 2.73 -15.54
C ARG A 177 -16.31 2.82 -15.83
N ARG A 178 -15.49 2.01 -15.15
CA ARG A 178 -14.03 1.99 -15.33
C ARG A 178 -13.64 1.53 -16.74
N PHE A 179 -14.23 0.45 -17.23
CA PHE A 179 -13.99 -0.04 -18.60
C PHE A 179 -14.54 0.93 -19.66
N LYS A 180 -15.66 1.61 -19.41
CA LYS A 180 -16.18 2.66 -20.30
C LYS A 180 -15.21 3.84 -20.40
N VAL A 181 -14.67 4.30 -19.28
CA VAL A 181 -13.61 5.33 -19.26
C VAL A 181 -12.38 4.85 -20.04
N MET A 182 -11.89 3.64 -19.77
CA MET A 182 -10.70 3.14 -20.44
C MET A 182 -10.90 3.03 -21.97
N ARG A 183 -12.03 2.47 -22.44
CA ARG A 183 -12.35 2.42 -23.88
C ARG A 183 -12.39 3.79 -24.53
N HIS A 184 -13.02 4.76 -23.87
CA HIS A 184 -13.08 6.15 -24.34
C HIS A 184 -11.69 6.75 -24.53
N LEU A 185 -10.80 6.56 -23.55
CA LEU A 185 -9.42 7.06 -23.63
C LEU A 185 -8.58 6.36 -24.70
N LEU A 186 -8.78 5.05 -24.91
CA LEU A 186 -8.09 4.30 -25.96
C LEU A 186 -8.51 4.75 -27.36
N SER A 187 -9.81 5.03 -27.54
CA SER A 187 -10.41 5.36 -28.85
C SER A 187 -9.92 6.70 -29.42
N GLY A 188 -9.41 7.59 -28.57
CA GLY A 188 -8.80 8.85 -29.00
C GLY A 188 -7.47 8.68 -29.76
N GLY A 189 -6.90 7.47 -29.78
CA GLY A 189 -5.71 7.11 -30.58
C GLY A 189 -4.39 7.77 -30.15
N ALA A 190 -4.41 8.63 -29.13
CA ALA A 190 -3.33 9.50 -28.71
C ALA A 190 -2.41 8.88 -27.65
N TRP A 191 -2.03 7.61 -27.80
CA TRP A 191 -1.23 6.86 -26.82
C TRP A 191 -0.36 5.81 -27.51
N GLU A 192 0.75 5.46 -26.87
CA GLU A 192 1.72 4.42 -27.28
C GLU A 192 1.94 3.38 -26.16
N LEU A 193 1.75 3.78 -24.90
CA LEU A 193 1.65 2.87 -23.76
C LEU A 193 0.35 3.14 -22.99
N ALA A 194 -0.46 2.10 -22.81
CA ALA A 194 -1.65 2.16 -21.97
C ALA A 194 -1.57 1.12 -20.86
N ALA A 195 -1.96 1.46 -19.64
CA ALA A 195 -2.08 0.53 -18.53
C ALA A 195 -3.39 0.77 -17.78
N PHE A 196 -4.17 -0.30 -17.61
CA PHE A 196 -5.45 -0.29 -16.91
C PHE A 196 -5.45 -1.37 -15.85
N VAL A 197 -5.78 -1.05 -14.59
CA VAL A 197 -5.93 -2.06 -13.52
C VAL A 197 -7.38 -2.11 -13.06
N GLU A 198 -7.99 -3.29 -13.15
CA GLU A 198 -9.33 -3.59 -12.65
C GLU A 198 -9.27 -4.25 -11.26
N ILE A 199 -9.64 -3.48 -10.25
CA ILE A 199 -9.62 -3.91 -8.84
C ILE A 199 -10.77 -4.84 -8.47
N GLY A 200 -11.88 -4.85 -9.22
CA GLY A 200 -13.07 -5.61 -8.84
C GLY A 200 -12.88 -7.13 -8.84
N THR A 201 -11.87 -7.65 -9.57
CA THR A 201 -11.47 -9.06 -9.53
C THR A 201 -10.91 -9.47 -8.16
N ASP A 202 -10.21 -8.58 -7.46
CA ASP A 202 -9.81 -8.81 -6.06
C ASP A 202 -11.02 -8.75 -5.11
N ARG A 203 -11.87 -7.73 -5.28
CA ARG A 203 -13.04 -7.50 -4.41
C ARG A 203 -14.06 -8.62 -4.46
N ILE A 204 -14.38 -9.14 -5.65
CA ILE A 204 -15.33 -10.25 -5.80
C ILE A 204 -14.80 -11.52 -5.11
N GLN A 205 -13.49 -11.76 -5.15
CA GLN A 205 -12.89 -12.94 -4.53
C GLN A 205 -12.94 -12.83 -3.02
N HIS A 206 -12.53 -11.70 -2.45
CA HIS A 206 -12.64 -11.45 -1.01
C HIS A 206 -14.07 -11.56 -0.47
N ALA A 207 -15.06 -11.21 -1.28
CA ALA A 207 -16.45 -11.18 -0.82
C ALA A 207 -17.25 -12.46 -1.06
N PHE A 208 -16.82 -13.33 -1.98
CA PHE A 208 -17.65 -14.43 -2.46
C PHE A 208 -16.97 -15.80 -2.56
N TRP A 209 -15.67 -15.93 -2.23
CA TRP A 209 -14.93 -17.19 -2.42
C TRP A 209 -15.59 -18.40 -1.75
N LYS A 210 -16.08 -18.23 -0.52
CA LYS A 210 -16.71 -19.32 0.23
C LYS A 210 -17.94 -19.92 -0.44
N TYR A 211 -18.60 -19.18 -1.33
CA TYR A 211 -19.81 -19.66 -1.99
C TYR A 211 -19.50 -20.58 -3.17
N MET A 212 -18.32 -20.45 -3.79
CA MET A 212 -17.90 -21.28 -4.93
C MET A 212 -16.99 -22.44 -4.52
N ASP A 213 -16.17 -22.26 -3.49
CA ASP A 213 -15.11 -23.22 -3.14
C ASP A 213 -15.60 -24.24 -2.12
N ARG A 214 -15.84 -25.48 -2.58
CA ARG A 214 -16.24 -26.61 -1.73
C ARG A 214 -15.23 -26.94 -0.62
N GLY A 215 -13.96 -26.55 -0.79
CA GLY A 215 -12.92 -26.73 0.23
C GLY A 215 -12.93 -25.64 1.30
N HIS A 216 -13.68 -24.56 1.13
CA HIS A 216 -13.76 -23.47 2.09
C HIS A 216 -14.59 -23.87 3.32
N HIS A 217 -14.10 -23.58 4.53
CA HIS A 217 -14.75 -23.97 5.79
C HIS A 217 -16.16 -23.38 5.96
N GLY A 218 -16.43 -22.23 5.32
CA GLY A 218 -17.73 -21.58 5.26
C GLY A 218 -18.63 -21.97 4.08
N TYR A 219 -18.26 -22.95 3.24
CA TYR A 219 -19.06 -23.35 2.07
C TYR A 219 -20.40 -23.96 2.46
N ARG A 220 -21.44 -23.58 1.72
CA ARG A 220 -22.77 -24.17 1.80
C ARG A 220 -23.34 -24.36 0.39
N PRO A 221 -23.74 -25.58 -0.01
CA PRO A 221 -24.28 -25.83 -1.34
C PRO A 221 -25.60 -25.09 -1.57
N GLY A 222 -25.91 -24.75 -2.82
CA GLY A 222 -27.17 -24.10 -3.19
C GLY A 222 -27.27 -22.62 -2.83
N SER A 223 -26.14 -21.97 -2.52
CA SER A 223 -26.10 -20.52 -2.36
C SER A 223 -26.45 -19.82 -3.68
N LYS A 224 -27.25 -18.77 -3.63
CA LYS A 224 -27.52 -17.92 -4.81
C LYS A 224 -26.25 -17.25 -5.37
N TYR A 225 -25.17 -17.20 -4.59
CA TYR A 225 -23.89 -16.62 -4.96
C TYR A 225 -22.87 -17.64 -5.48
N GLU A 226 -23.22 -18.92 -5.62
CA GLU A 226 -22.29 -19.99 -6.01
C GLU A 226 -21.54 -19.70 -7.32
N ASN A 227 -22.19 -18.98 -8.25
CA ASN A 227 -21.60 -18.60 -9.53
C ASN A 227 -21.10 -17.14 -9.57
N ALA A 228 -21.18 -16.37 -8.49
CA ALA A 228 -20.91 -14.92 -8.51
C ALA A 228 -19.51 -14.59 -9.05
N ILE A 229 -18.48 -15.33 -8.64
CA ILE A 229 -17.11 -15.13 -9.13
C ILE A 229 -17.02 -15.52 -10.62
N ARG A 230 -17.51 -16.69 -11.01
CA ARG A 230 -17.50 -17.15 -12.41
C ARG A 230 -18.19 -16.15 -13.34
N ASP A 231 -19.39 -15.73 -12.99
CA ASP A 231 -20.21 -14.85 -13.82
C ASP A 231 -19.61 -13.43 -13.89
N TYR A 232 -18.91 -13.00 -12.84
CA TYR A 232 -18.15 -11.75 -12.86
C TYR A 232 -16.91 -11.83 -13.77
N TYR A 233 -16.15 -12.93 -13.73
CA TYR A 233 -15.03 -13.15 -14.66
C TYR A 233 -15.48 -13.17 -16.13
N ARG A 234 -16.63 -13.79 -16.43
CA ARG A 234 -17.24 -13.76 -17.77
C ARG A 234 -17.59 -12.35 -18.22
N TYR A 235 -18.11 -11.54 -17.30
CA TYR A 235 -18.41 -10.13 -17.58
C TYR A 235 -17.14 -9.32 -17.85
N VAL A 236 -16.10 -9.49 -17.02
CA VAL A 236 -14.79 -8.84 -17.20
C VAL A 236 -14.16 -9.25 -18.54
N ASP A 237 -14.21 -10.53 -18.93
CA ASP A 237 -13.74 -10.98 -20.25
C ASP A 237 -14.47 -10.28 -21.40
N GLY A 238 -15.79 -10.14 -21.31
CA GLY A 238 -16.57 -9.36 -22.28
C GLY A 238 -16.15 -7.90 -22.36
N GLN A 239 -15.86 -7.26 -21.22
CA GLN A 239 -15.34 -5.89 -21.19
C GLN A 239 -13.92 -5.79 -21.78
N ILE A 240 -13.06 -6.79 -21.56
CA ILE A 240 -11.75 -6.91 -22.21
C ILE A 240 -11.91 -6.99 -23.73
N GLY A 241 -12.86 -7.76 -24.25
CA GLY A 241 -13.18 -7.78 -25.68
C GLY A 241 -13.42 -6.37 -26.25
N GLY A 242 -14.21 -5.56 -25.56
CA GLY A 242 -14.43 -4.15 -25.92
C GLY A 242 -13.18 -3.26 -25.82
N LEU A 243 -12.25 -3.54 -24.91
CA LEU A 243 -10.95 -2.85 -24.87
C LEU A 243 -10.08 -3.22 -26.06
N LEU A 244 -10.03 -4.49 -26.44
CA LEU A 244 -9.26 -4.96 -27.59
C LEU A 244 -9.73 -4.29 -28.88
N GLU A 245 -11.05 -4.14 -29.06
CA GLU A 245 -11.63 -3.39 -30.18
C GLU A 245 -11.20 -1.92 -30.17
N ALA A 246 -11.30 -1.24 -29.02
CA ALA A 246 -10.92 0.17 -28.88
C ALA A 246 -9.41 0.42 -29.02
N ALA A 247 -8.58 -0.56 -28.66
CA ALA A 247 -7.12 -0.46 -28.75
C ALA A 247 -6.60 -0.55 -30.20
N GLY A 248 -7.36 -1.17 -31.09
CA GLY A 248 -6.98 -1.38 -32.49
C GLY A 248 -6.19 -2.68 -32.72
N ARG A 249 -6.18 -3.13 -33.98
CA ARG A 249 -5.73 -4.47 -34.38
C ARG A 249 -4.21 -4.71 -34.30
N ASP A 250 -3.42 -3.64 -34.32
CA ASP A 250 -1.94 -3.71 -34.33
C ASP A 250 -1.32 -3.52 -32.93
N THR A 251 -2.15 -3.46 -31.89
CA THR A 251 -1.70 -3.28 -30.50
C THR A 251 -1.21 -4.59 -29.91
N VAL A 252 -0.04 -4.57 -29.27
CA VAL A 252 0.43 -5.66 -28.40
C VAL A 252 -0.27 -5.56 -27.06
N VAL A 253 -0.79 -6.69 -26.55
CA VAL A 253 -1.60 -6.72 -25.34
C VAL A 253 -0.97 -7.63 -24.30
N LEU A 254 -0.85 -7.12 -23.07
CA LEU A 254 -0.54 -7.93 -21.90
C LEU A 254 -1.79 -8.02 -21.01
N VAL A 255 -2.10 -9.21 -20.52
CA VAL A 255 -3.07 -9.41 -19.42
C VAL A 255 -2.32 -10.02 -18.25
N VAL A 256 -2.26 -9.31 -17.13
CA VAL A 256 -1.40 -9.65 -15.99
C VAL A 256 -2.16 -9.54 -14.68
N SER A 257 -1.69 -10.26 -13.66
CA SER A 257 -2.11 -10.05 -12.28
C SER A 257 -0.89 -9.81 -11.39
N ASP A 258 -1.06 -8.96 -10.41
CA ASP A 258 -0.05 -8.66 -9.40
C ASP A 258 0.13 -9.79 -8.40
N HIS A 259 -0.94 -10.53 -8.06
CA HIS A 259 -0.90 -11.75 -7.25
C HIS A 259 -2.09 -12.68 -7.57
N GLY A 260 -2.21 -13.80 -6.88
CA GLY A 260 -3.39 -14.67 -6.95
C GLY A 260 -4.30 -14.51 -5.73
N ALA A 261 -5.32 -15.36 -5.68
CA ALA A 261 -6.22 -15.52 -4.54
C ALA A 261 -6.49 -17.00 -4.24
N LYS A 262 -6.75 -17.30 -2.97
CA LYS A 262 -7.21 -18.61 -2.50
C LYS A 262 -8.13 -18.49 -1.28
N GLY A 263 -8.84 -19.56 -0.95
CA GLY A 263 -9.82 -19.57 0.14
C GLY A 263 -9.17 -19.38 1.51
N MET A 264 -9.72 -18.49 2.33
CA MET A 264 -9.21 -18.23 3.67
C MET A 264 -9.57 -19.39 4.63
N ARG A 265 -8.62 -19.81 5.47
CA ARG A 265 -8.88 -20.77 6.56
C ARG A 265 -9.27 -20.12 7.88
N GLY A 266 -8.77 -18.91 8.11
CA GLY A 266 -9.05 -18.10 9.30
C GLY A 266 -8.00 -17.02 9.50
N ALA A 267 -7.93 -16.46 10.70
CA ALA A 267 -6.88 -15.54 11.11
C ALA A 267 -6.20 -15.99 12.41
N PHE A 268 -4.88 -15.85 12.48
CA PHE A 268 -4.07 -16.07 13.66
C PHE A 268 -3.86 -14.74 14.42
N CYS A 269 -4.24 -14.70 15.69
CA CYS A 269 -4.12 -13.51 16.54
C CYS A 269 -2.67 -13.33 17.01
N ILE A 270 -1.85 -12.65 16.18
CA ILE A 270 -0.41 -12.56 16.43
C ILE A 270 -0.09 -11.85 17.75
N ASN A 271 -0.79 -10.77 18.07
CA ASN A 271 -0.50 -10.00 19.29
C ASN A 271 -1.02 -10.69 20.55
N GLU A 272 -2.15 -11.41 20.48
CA GLU A 272 -2.59 -12.32 21.56
C GLU A 272 -1.54 -13.40 21.83
N TRP A 273 -0.99 -13.99 20.76
CA TRP A 273 0.06 -14.99 20.88
C TRP A 273 1.36 -14.41 21.47
N LEU A 274 1.79 -13.22 21.02
CA LEU A 274 2.96 -12.54 21.58
C LEU A 274 2.79 -12.16 23.05
N ILE A 275 1.57 -11.81 23.49
CA ILE A 275 1.26 -11.58 24.91
C ILE A 275 1.41 -12.89 25.69
N LYS A 276 0.80 -13.97 25.21
CA LYS A 276 0.87 -15.29 25.85
C LYS A 276 2.30 -15.82 25.96
N GLU A 277 3.14 -15.58 24.96
CA GLU A 277 4.55 -15.96 24.93
C GLU A 277 5.47 -15.00 25.72
N GLY A 278 4.92 -13.91 26.27
CA GLY A 278 5.65 -12.94 27.09
C GLY A 278 6.50 -11.93 26.31
N TYR A 279 6.26 -11.76 25.00
CA TYR A 279 6.95 -10.78 24.16
C TYR A 279 6.28 -9.41 24.17
N LEU A 280 4.95 -9.36 24.23
CA LEU A 280 4.17 -8.12 24.27
C LEU A 280 3.53 -7.98 25.65
N VAL A 281 3.69 -6.81 26.28
CA VAL A 281 3.18 -6.56 27.63
C VAL A 281 2.21 -5.39 27.59
N LEU A 282 0.99 -5.63 28.07
CA LEU A 282 0.00 -4.57 28.28
C LEU A 282 0.04 -4.13 29.75
N LYS A 283 -0.22 -2.85 30.01
CA LYS A 283 -0.36 -2.30 31.38
C LYS A 283 -1.66 -2.74 32.03
N GLU A 284 -2.67 -3.02 31.21
CA GLU A 284 -3.99 -3.44 31.61
C GLU A 284 -4.55 -4.43 30.57
N GLU A 285 -5.42 -5.33 31.03
CA GLU A 285 -6.14 -6.24 30.15
C GLU A 285 -7.12 -5.45 29.26
N PRO A 286 -7.21 -5.77 27.96
CA PRO A 286 -8.08 -5.05 27.05
C PRO A 286 -9.56 -5.29 27.38
N ILE A 287 -10.35 -4.22 27.40
CA ILE A 287 -11.81 -4.32 27.51
C ILE A 287 -12.37 -4.60 26.11
N GLY A 288 -12.50 -5.89 25.79
CA GLY A 288 -12.98 -6.36 24.49
C GLY A 288 -11.96 -6.17 23.35
N VAL A 289 -12.39 -6.48 22.13
CA VAL A 289 -11.51 -6.46 20.95
C VAL A 289 -11.09 -5.04 20.60
N SER A 290 -9.78 -4.81 20.50
CA SER A 290 -9.18 -3.50 20.24
C SER A 290 -7.96 -3.60 19.31
N ASN A 291 -7.73 -2.54 18.53
CA ASN A 291 -6.47 -2.37 17.78
C ASN A 291 -5.32 -2.12 18.75
N LEU A 292 -4.14 -2.68 18.46
CA LEU A 292 -2.95 -2.52 19.30
C LEU A 292 -2.61 -1.05 19.61
N ASP A 293 -2.75 -0.16 18.62
CA ASP A 293 -2.44 1.28 18.76
C ASP A 293 -3.35 2.00 19.78
N ARG A 294 -4.46 1.39 20.19
CA ARG A 294 -5.39 1.93 21.19
C ARG A 294 -5.16 1.36 22.59
N LEU A 295 -4.28 0.37 22.72
CA LEU A 295 -4.02 -0.30 23.99
C LEU A 295 -2.89 0.37 24.74
N ALA A 296 -2.97 0.34 26.07
CA ALA A 296 -1.91 0.81 26.95
C ALA A 296 -0.76 -0.21 26.99
N VAL A 297 0.06 -0.24 25.94
CA VAL A 297 1.25 -1.11 25.88
C VAL A 297 2.33 -0.63 26.86
N ASP A 298 2.92 -1.55 27.61
CA ASP A 298 4.11 -1.31 28.42
C ASP A 298 5.37 -1.52 27.57
N TRP A 299 5.77 -0.46 26.86
CA TRP A 299 6.95 -0.49 25.99
C TRP A 299 8.25 -0.77 26.77
N SER A 300 8.33 -0.43 28.05
CA SER A 300 9.52 -0.68 28.88
C SER A 300 9.74 -2.16 29.24
N ARG A 301 8.76 -3.01 28.93
CA ARG A 301 8.81 -4.47 29.16
C ARG A 301 8.52 -5.29 27.90
N THR A 302 7.99 -4.67 26.86
CA THR A 302 7.69 -5.31 25.58
C THR A 302 8.98 -5.54 24.80
N ARG A 303 9.19 -6.78 24.34
CA ARG A 303 10.34 -7.22 23.54
C ARG A 303 10.04 -7.25 22.05
N ALA A 304 8.82 -7.64 21.66
CA ALA A 304 8.37 -7.63 20.28
C ALA A 304 6.86 -7.44 20.17
N TRP A 305 6.41 -6.87 19.05
CA TRP A 305 4.99 -6.68 18.72
C TRP A 305 4.75 -6.85 17.21
N GLY A 306 3.50 -7.05 16.82
CA GLY A 306 3.14 -7.34 15.42
C GLY A 306 2.10 -6.40 14.84
N TRP A 307 2.23 -6.09 13.55
CA TRP A 307 1.13 -5.60 12.74
C TRP A 307 0.53 -6.74 11.91
N GLY A 308 -0.80 -6.84 11.96
CA GLY A 308 -1.58 -7.82 11.18
C GLY A 308 -1.87 -7.39 9.75
N GLY A 309 -2.55 -8.27 9.02
CA GLY A 309 -2.88 -8.16 7.60
C GLY A 309 -2.98 -9.53 6.93
N TYR A 310 -2.61 -9.61 5.66
CA TYR A 310 -2.46 -10.90 4.95
C TYR A 310 -1.30 -11.74 5.48
N TYR A 311 -0.32 -11.09 6.10
CA TYR A 311 0.86 -11.68 6.74
C TYR A 311 1.19 -10.81 7.96
N ALA A 312 1.93 -11.34 8.92
CA ALA A 312 2.36 -10.56 10.08
C ALA A 312 3.69 -9.84 9.78
N ARG A 313 3.80 -8.63 10.30
CA ARG A 313 5.05 -7.88 10.36
C ARG A 313 5.44 -7.72 11.81
N ILE A 314 6.55 -8.32 12.20
CA ILE A 314 7.03 -8.29 13.58
C ILE A 314 8.10 -7.24 13.72
N PHE A 315 8.05 -6.52 14.83
CA PHE A 315 9.00 -5.49 15.21
C PHE A 315 9.57 -5.82 16.58
N PHE A 316 10.88 -5.75 16.73
CA PHE A 316 11.59 -5.92 17.99
C PHE A 316 11.87 -4.56 18.64
N ASN A 317 11.79 -4.53 19.96
CA ASN A 317 12.00 -3.33 20.76
C ASN A 317 13.49 -3.16 21.10
N LEU A 318 14.27 -2.68 20.13
CA LEU A 318 15.73 -2.65 20.20
C LEU A 318 16.24 -1.36 20.87
N ARG A 319 17.13 -1.51 21.85
CA ARG A 319 17.74 -0.36 22.54
C ARG A 319 18.54 0.48 21.55
N GLY A 320 18.29 1.79 21.58
CA GLY A 320 18.95 2.75 20.70
C GLY A 320 18.27 2.95 19.34
N ARG A 321 17.31 2.09 18.97
CA ARG A 321 16.47 2.25 17.78
C ARG A 321 15.05 2.67 18.16
N GLU A 322 14.44 1.95 19.09
CA GLU A 322 13.14 2.27 19.66
C GLU A 322 13.27 3.10 20.96
N ALA A 323 12.31 3.99 21.20
CA ALA A 323 12.38 4.98 22.30
C ALA A 323 12.46 4.36 23.70
N GLN A 324 11.87 3.19 23.91
CA GLN A 324 11.92 2.40 25.15
C GLN A 324 12.48 1.00 24.89
N GLY A 325 13.43 0.89 23.96
CA GLY A 325 14.06 -0.39 23.60
C GLY A 325 14.62 -1.15 24.81
N VAL A 326 14.30 -2.45 24.87
CA VAL A 326 14.66 -3.35 25.99
C VAL A 326 15.62 -4.47 25.57
N ILE A 327 15.75 -4.72 24.27
CA ILE A 327 16.67 -5.72 23.72
C ILE A 327 18.00 -5.03 23.45
N GLU A 328 19.10 -5.57 23.96
CA GLU A 328 20.43 -5.05 23.64
C GLU A 328 20.81 -5.38 22.19
N PRO A 329 21.51 -4.50 21.47
CA PRO A 329 21.95 -4.74 20.09
C PRO A 329 22.67 -6.08 19.89
N ASP A 330 23.51 -6.47 20.85
CA ASP A 330 24.28 -7.72 20.80
C ASP A 330 23.40 -8.98 20.94
N ASP A 331 22.22 -8.85 21.56
CA ASP A 331 21.26 -9.96 21.73
C ASP A 331 20.27 -10.07 20.57
N PHE A 332 20.14 -9.03 19.72
CA PHE A 332 19.08 -8.91 18.72
C PHE A 332 18.97 -10.13 17.80
N GLU A 333 20.07 -10.58 17.21
CA GLU A 333 20.05 -11.73 16.29
C GLU A 333 19.63 -13.03 16.97
N ARG A 334 20.04 -13.23 18.23
CA ARG A 334 19.63 -14.38 19.02
C ARG A 334 18.13 -14.32 19.31
N GLU A 335 17.63 -13.15 19.73
CA GLU A 335 16.19 -12.96 20.00
C GLU A 335 15.33 -13.15 18.75
N ARG A 336 15.82 -12.65 17.61
CA ARG A 336 15.19 -12.81 16.31
C ARG A 336 15.08 -14.29 15.93
N GLU A 337 16.15 -15.05 16.09
CA GLU A 337 16.15 -16.49 15.80
C GLU A 337 15.22 -17.28 16.74
N VAL A 338 15.25 -16.98 18.04
CA VAL A 338 14.37 -17.65 19.02
C VAL A 338 12.90 -17.41 18.69
N LEU A 339 12.51 -16.18 18.34
CA LEU A 339 11.13 -15.88 17.96
C LEU A 339 10.74 -16.54 16.64
N THR A 340 11.65 -16.58 15.66
CA THR A 340 11.46 -17.30 14.39
C THR A 340 11.13 -18.76 14.64
N GLN A 341 11.91 -19.48 15.45
CA GLN A 341 11.64 -20.89 15.76
C GLN A 341 10.30 -21.10 16.47
N LYS A 342 9.93 -20.19 17.39
CA LYS A 342 8.60 -20.22 18.04
C LYS A 342 7.47 -20.03 17.02
N LEU A 343 7.59 -19.07 16.11
CA LEU A 343 6.59 -18.81 15.06
C LEU A 343 6.45 -20.00 14.09
N LEU A 344 7.57 -20.62 13.69
CA LEU A 344 7.56 -21.83 12.86
C LEU A 344 6.91 -23.03 13.56
N SER A 345 6.89 -23.05 14.90
CA SER A 345 6.27 -24.11 15.69
C SER A 345 4.77 -23.94 15.90
N VAL A 346 4.17 -22.82 15.46
CA VAL A 346 2.72 -22.57 15.57
C VAL A 346 1.95 -23.65 14.81
N ARG A 347 0.86 -24.12 15.42
CA ARG A 347 -0.01 -25.20 14.93
C ARG A 347 -1.38 -24.63 14.57
N ASP A 348 -2.17 -25.37 13.80
CA ASP A 348 -3.56 -25.01 13.55
C ASP A 348 -4.46 -25.33 14.77
N PRO A 349 -5.76 -24.95 14.75
CA PRO A 349 -6.69 -25.27 15.84
C PRO A 349 -6.85 -26.77 16.12
N ALA A 350 -6.53 -27.64 15.16
CA ALA A 350 -6.56 -29.09 15.31
C ALA A 350 -5.22 -29.68 15.81
N GLY A 351 -4.22 -28.83 16.09
CA GLY A 351 -2.89 -29.24 16.56
C GLY A 351 -1.94 -29.71 15.44
N ARG A 352 -2.31 -29.55 14.17
CA ARG A 352 -1.47 -29.94 13.03
C ARG A 352 -0.42 -28.86 12.76
N PRO A 353 0.78 -29.22 12.29
CA PRO A 353 1.77 -28.23 11.85
C PRO A 353 1.19 -27.33 10.75
N MET A 354 1.49 -26.03 10.82
CA MET A 354 1.23 -25.09 9.72
C MET A 354 2.47 -25.00 8.82
N GLU A 355 2.28 -24.78 7.52
CA GLU A 355 3.38 -24.44 6.59
C GLU A 355 3.78 -22.96 6.73
N THR A 356 4.06 -22.53 7.97
CA THR A 356 4.43 -21.15 8.27
C THR A 356 5.81 -20.84 7.71
N LYS A 357 5.93 -19.69 7.03
CA LYS A 357 7.20 -19.16 6.51
C LYS A 357 7.53 -17.88 7.24
N VAL A 358 8.76 -17.77 7.73
CA VAL A 358 9.29 -16.57 8.39
C VAL A 358 10.51 -16.12 7.61
N TYR A 359 10.53 -14.87 7.20
CA TYR A 359 11.65 -14.28 6.45
C TYR A 359 12.14 -13.00 7.12
N ARG A 360 13.44 -12.78 7.01
CA ARG A 360 14.07 -11.49 7.29
C ARG A 360 14.07 -10.68 5.99
N PRO A 361 13.77 -9.38 6.00
CA PRO A 361 13.78 -8.59 4.75
C PRO A 361 15.09 -8.67 3.98
N GLU A 362 16.24 -8.72 4.66
CA GLU A 362 17.56 -8.85 4.04
C GLU A 362 17.82 -10.21 3.38
N GLU A 363 16.99 -11.23 3.64
CA GLU A 363 17.02 -12.52 2.92
C GLU A 363 16.22 -12.46 1.61
N LEU A 364 15.24 -11.55 1.54
CA LEU A 364 14.29 -11.46 0.42
C LEU A 364 14.69 -10.40 -0.61
N TYR A 365 15.30 -9.31 -0.16
CA TYR A 365 15.47 -8.09 -0.97
C TYR A 365 16.94 -7.73 -1.14
N ARG A 366 17.26 -7.08 -2.27
CA ARG A 366 18.62 -6.60 -2.54
C ARG A 366 19.03 -5.44 -1.63
N GLU A 367 18.07 -4.61 -1.28
CA GLU A 367 18.21 -3.47 -0.37
C GLU A 367 17.08 -3.51 0.65
N THR A 368 17.26 -2.88 1.81
CA THR A 368 16.24 -2.76 2.85
C THR A 368 15.97 -1.31 3.20
N ASN A 369 15.56 -0.52 2.19
CA ASN A 369 15.33 0.92 2.34
C ASN A 369 14.12 1.22 3.25
N GLY A 370 14.13 2.38 3.91
CA GLY A 370 13.04 2.82 4.79
C GLY A 370 13.05 2.16 6.17
N ASP A 371 11.87 1.88 6.72
CA ASP A 371 11.68 1.27 8.05
C ASP A 371 11.15 -0.18 7.90
N PRO A 372 12.02 -1.16 7.61
CA PRO A 372 11.59 -2.55 7.44
C PRO A 372 11.01 -3.16 8.72
N PRO A 373 10.12 -4.16 8.61
CA PRO A 373 9.84 -5.06 9.72
C PRO A 373 11.08 -5.90 10.03
N ASP A 374 11.21 -6.40 11.26
CA ASP A 374 12.33 -7.26 11.61
C ASP A 374 12.09 -8.71 11.16
N LEU A 375 10.82 -9.14 11.11
CA LEU A 375 10.39 -10.42 10.51
C LEU A 375 9.09 -10.23 9.70
N MET A 376 8.99 -10.98 8.61
CA MET A 376 7.78 -11.13 7.79
C MET A 376 7.28 -12.57 7.93
N VAL A 377 6.06 -12.75 8.44
CA VAL A 377 5.51 -14.06 8.81
C VAL A 377 4.26 -14.38 8.00
N TYR A 378 4.31 -15.47 7.25
CA TYR A 378 3.24 -15.97 6.40
C TYR A 378 2.71 -17.27 7.02
N PHE A 379 1.54 -17.21 7.65
CA PHE A 379 0.98 -18.38 8.34
C PHE A 379 0.39 -19.37 7.34
N ASP A 380 0.86 -20.62 7.44
CA ASP A 380 0.35 -21.76 6.66
C ASP A 380 0.26 -21.43 5.16
N ASP A 381 1.39 -21.00 4.58
CA ASP A 381 1.45 -20.54 3.19
C ASP A 381 0.35 -19.53 2.82
N LEU A 382 0.14 -18.49 3.63
CA LEU A 382 -0.90 -17.46 3.45
C LEU A 382 -2.36 -17.93 3.64
N TYR A 383 -2.65 -19.21 3.87
CA TYR A 383 -4.03 -19.66 4.13
C TYR A 383 -4.65 -19.01 5.38
N TRP A 384 -3.80 -18.57 6.31
CA TRP A 384 -4.20 -17.87 7.52
C TRP A 384 -3.73 -16.42 7.50
N ARG A 385 -4.66 -15.50 7.72
CA ARG A 385 -4.34 -14.09 7.93
C ARG A 385 -3.66 -13.89 9.28
N SER A 386 -3.07 -12.71 9.46
CA SER A 386 -2.61 -12.25 10.77
C SER A 386 -3.58 -11.21 11.33
N ALA A 387 -4.27 -11.52 12.43
CA ALA A 387 -5.09 -10.56 13.15
C ALA A 387 -4.21 -9.74 14.09
N GLY A 388 -4.19 -8.42 13.88
CA GLY A 388 -3.39 -7.48 14.67
C GLY A 388 -4.09 -6.96 15.92
N THR A 389 -5.39 -7.20 16.01
CA THR A 389 -6.23 -6.85 17.16
C THR A 389 -6.02 -7.81 18.34
N VAL A 390 -6.35 -7.35 19.56
CA VAL A 390 -6.22 -8.08 20.83
C VAL A 390 -7.54 -7.98 21.58
N GLY A 391 -7.84 -8.93 22.46
CA GLY A 391 -9.08 -9.00 23.25
C GLY A 391 -10.07 -10.03 22.72
N HIS A 392 -9.60 -11.02 21.95
CA HIS A 392 -10.44 -12.08 21.37
C HIS A 392 -10.63 -13.28 22.31
N GLY A 393 -9.76 -13.42 23.33
CA GLY A 393 -9.80 -14.56 24.26
C GLY A 393 -9.32 -15.88 23.68
N GLY A 394 -8.74 -15.86 22.47
CA GLY A 394 -8.22 -17.02 21.76
C GLY A 394 -7.23 -16.64 20.67
N LEU A 395 -6.49 -17.64 20.18
CA LEU A 395 -5.41 -17.45 19.20
C LEU A 395 -5.87 -17.53 17.74
N TYR A 396 -7.08 -18.03 17.49
CA TYR A 396 -7.59 -18.30 16.15
C TYR A 396 -8.99 -17.72 15.99
N LEU A 397 -9.22 -17.09 14.83
CA LEU A 397 -10.51 -16.60 14.39
C LEU A 397 -10.94 -17.39 13.16
N ALA A 398 -12.23 -17.75 13.09
CA ALA A 398 -12.79 -18.36 11.88
C ALA A 398 -12.81 -17.38 10.69
N GLY A 399 -12.94 -16.08 10.98
CA GLY A 399 -12.94 -15.00 10.00
C GLY A 399 -11.81 -14.00 10.20
N ASN A 400 -11.81 -12.96 9.38
CA ASN A 400 -10.89 -11.83 9.51
C ASN A 400 -11.32 -10.88 10.66
N ASP A 401 -10.35 -10.22 11.29
CA ASP A 401 -10.55 -9.41 12.50
C ASP A 401 -11.16 -8.01 12.25
N THR A 402 -11.26 -7.63 10.99
CA THR A 402 -11.57 -6.28 10.52
C THR A 402 -12.74 -6.28 9.53
N GLY A 403 -13.63 -7.28 9.66
CA GLY A 403 -14.82 -7.47 8.83
C GLY A 403 -14.76 -8.72 7.94
N PRO A 404 -15.86 -9.04 7.24
CA PRO A 404 -15.98 -10.26 6.44
C PRO A 404 -14.96 -10.31 5.32
N ASP A 405 -14.35 -11.48 5.15
CA ASP A 405 -13.33 -11.75 4.14
C ASP A 405 -13.28 -13.26 3.91
N ASP A 406 -13.52 -13.73 2.69
CA ASP A 406 -13.62 -15.15 2.34
C ASP A 406 -12.35 -15.67 1.63
N ALA A 407 -11.43 -14.77 1.25
CA ALA A 407 -10.23 -15.10 0.51
C ALA A 407 -8.97 -14.44 1.10
N VAL A 408 -7.83 -15.02 0.77
CA VAL A 408 -6.48 -14.51 1.04
C VAL A 408 -5.73 -14.42 -0.27
N HIS A 409 -4.63 -13.66 -0.26
CA HIS A 409 -3.77 -13.55 -1.42
C HIS A 409 -2.94 -14.82 -1.61
N ASP A 410 -2.47 -15.02 -2.83
CA ASP A 410 -1.57 -16.11 -3.20
C ASP A 410 -0.42 -15.62 -4.07
N TYR A 411 0.70 -16.35 -4.10
CA TYR A 411 1.90 -15.90 -4.82
C TYR A 411 1.78 -15.97 -6.34
N LYS A 412 0.82 -16.73 -6.89
CA LYS A 412 0.73 -16.97 -8.33
C LYS A 412 -0.40 -16.15 -8.95
N GLY A 413 -0.02 -15.15 -9.74
CA GLY A 413 -0.92 -14.42 -10.64
C GLY A 413 -0.82 -14.94 -12.09
N ILE A 414 -1.53 -14.29 -13.01
CA ILE A 414 -1.51 -14.62 -14.44
C ILE A 414 -0.53 -13.74 -15.22
N PHE A 415 0.04 -14.29 -16.29
CA PHE A 415 0.71 -13.56 -17.35
C PHE A 415 0.21 -14.05 -18.71
N ILE A 416 -0.19 -13.13 -19.58
CA ILE A 416 -0.53 -13.36 -20.97
C ILE A 416 0.04 -12.20 -21.77
N LEU A 417 0.77 -12.49 -22.84
CA LEU A 417 1.28 -11.52 -23.80
C LEU A 417 0.86 -11.97 -25.20
N TRP A 418 0.08 -11.14 -25.88
CA TRP A 418 -0.38 -11.38 -27.23
C TRP A 418 0.16 -10.30 -28.17
N ASP A 419 0.90 -10.74 -29.19
CA ASP A 419 1.37 -9.90 -30.27
C ASP A 419 0.65 -10.32 -31.58
N PRO A 420 -0.15 -9.46 -32.20
CA PRO A 420 -0.87 -9.79 -33.43
C PRO A 420 0.05 -10.22 -34.59
N ARG A 421 1.34 -9.86 -34.54
CA ARG A 421 2.34 -10.19 -35.57
C ARG A 421 3.04 -11.52 -35.32
N HIS A 422 2.97 -12.05 -34.10
CA HIS A 422 3.70 -13.23 -33.66
C HIS A 422 2.78 -14.19 -32.90
N LYS A 423 1.97 -14.95 -33.65
CA LYS A 423 1.10 -15.98 -33.08
C LYS A 423 1.89 -17.26 -32.81
N GLN A 424 1.94 -17.67 -31.54
CA GLN A 424 2.80 -18.77 -31.10
C GLN A 424 2.14 -19.74 -30.11
N GLY A 425 1.17 -19.30 -29.31
CA GLY A 425 0.44 -20.19 -28.38
C GLY A 425 1.35 -20.96 -27.42
N ARG A 426 2.31 -20.28 -26.79
CA ARG A 426 3.38 -20.90 -25.98
C ARG A 426 3.18 -20.67 -24.49
N ARG A 427 3.44 -21.71 -23.69
CA ARG A 427 3.45 -21.57 -22.24
C ARG A 427 4.83 -21.11 -21.76
N VAL A 428 4.87 -20.12 -20.88
CA VAL A 428 6.08 -19.70 -20.16
C VAL A 428 6.03 -20.23 -18.73
N VAL A 429 7.18 -20.75 -18.26
CA VAL A 429 7.37 -21.23 -16.90
C VAL A 429 8.51 -20.46 -16.26
N GLY A 430 8.35 -20.12 -14.97
CA GLY A 430 9.35 -19.41 -14.19
C GLY A 430 9.31 -17.88 -14.33
N ALA A 431 8.22 -17.32 -14.86
CA ALA A 431 8.03 -15.87 -14.93
C ALA A 431 7.81 -15.27 -13.53
N GLU A 432 8.44 -14.12 -13.29
CA GLU A 432 8.33 -13.31 -12.08
C GLU A 432 7.72 -11.95 -12.40
N ILE A 433 7.03 -11.35 -11.42
CA ILE A 433 6.37 -10.05 -11.59
C ILE A 433 7.33 -8.94 -12.04
N ARG A 434 8.61 -9.01 -11.64
CA ARG A 434 9.66 -8.05 -12.06
C ARG A 434 10.00 -8.15 -13.55
N ASP A 435 9.69 -9.25 -14.20
CA ASP A 435 9.97 -9.48 -15.62
C ASP A 435 9.03 -8.64 -16.53
N VAL A 436 7.93 -8.10 -16.01
CA VAL A 436 6.94 -7.34 -16.81
C VAL A 436 7.49 -5.99 -17.29
N ALA A 437 8.12 -5.20 -16.40
CA ALA A 437 8.69 -3.89 -16.76
C ALA A 437 9.71 -3.96 -17.92
N PRO A 438 10.78 -4.77 -17.86
CA PRO A 438 11.74 -4.86 -18.96
C PRO A 438 11.08 -5.39 -20.24
N THR A 439 10.12 -6.33 -20.13
CA THR A 439 9.35 -6.81 -21.30
C THR A 439 8.57 -5.68 -21.98
N VAL A 440 7.90 -4.82 -21.20
CA VAL A 440 7.15 -3.68 -21.75
C VAL A 440 8.09 -2.65 -22.38
N LEU A 441 9.26 -2.38 -21.79
CA LEU A 441 10.25 -1.46 -22.35
C LEU A 441 10.86 -1.98 -23.64
N GLU A 442 11.20 -3.27 -23.70
CA GLU A 442 11.69 -3.92 -24.92
C GLU A 442 10.66 -3.85 -26.06
N LEU A 443 9.38 -4.12 -25.75
CA LEU A 443 8.30 -3.95 -26.73
C LEU A 443 8.21 -2.49 -27.23
N LEU A 444 8.48 -1.49 -26.41
CA LEU A 444 8.46 -0.08 -26.84
C LEU A 444 9.77 0.38 -27.50
N GLY A 445 10.80 -0.46 -27.52
CA GLY A 445 12.14 -0.11 -27.98
C GLY A 445 12.82 0.93 -27.12
N LEU A 446 12.57 0.89 -25.81
CA LEU A 446 13.10 1.83 -24.84
C LEU A 446 14.16 1.15 -23.97
N PRO A 447 15.23 1.88 -23.60
CA PRO A 447 16.27 1.31 -22.75
C PRO A 447 15.76 1.08 -21.32
N GLU A 448 16.26 0.02 -20.70
CA GLU A 448 16.03 -0.25 -19.28
C GLU A 448 16.76 0.77 -18.39
N PRO A 449 16.09 1.37 -17.39
CA PRO A 449 16.74 2.19 -16.37
C PRO A 449 17.80 1.40 -15.59
N ALA A 450 18.88 2.09 -15.20
CA ALA A 450 19.92 1.49 -14.36
C ALA A 450 19.31 0.88 -13.07
N GLY A 451 19.73 -0.35 -12.76
CA GLY A 451 19.29 -1.11 -11.58
C GLY A 451 17.89 -1.74 -11.69
N MET A 452 17.18 -1.58 -12.82
CA MET A 452 15.97 -2.38 -13.07
C MET A 452 16.32 -3.88 -13.00
N GLY A 453 15.52 -4.64 -12.28
CA GLY A 453 15.59 -6.10 -12.25
C GLY A 453 14.56 -6.74 -13.18
N GLY A 454 14.60 -8.07 -13.25
CA GLY A 454 13.74 -8.88 -14.12
C GLY A 454 14.44 -9.27 -15.41
N ARG A 455 13.71 -10.03 -16.22
CA ARG A 455 14.12 -10.58 -17.52
C ARG A 455 13.05 -10.26 -18.56
N VAL A 456 13.45 -10.13 -19.81
CA VAL A 456 12.50 -9.96 -20.92
C VAL A 456 11.81 -11.29 -21.24
N ILE A 457 10.48 -11.32 -21.21
CA ILE A 457 9.65 -12.49 -21.56
C ILE A 457 9.30 -12.42 -23.06
N LEU A 458 10.31 -12.56 -23.92
CA LEU A 458 10.14 -12.64 -25.37
C LEU A 458 11.04 -13.75 -25.95
N PRO A 459 10.64 -14.38 -27.07
CA PRO A 459 11.50 -15.33 -27.77
C PRO A 459 12.83 -14.66 -28.15
N GLY A 460 13.95 -15.32 -27.85
CA GLY A 460 15.31 -14.79 -28.10
C GLY A 460 16.01 -14.15 -26.90
N PHE A 461 15.31 -13.93 -25.79
CA PHE A 461 15.88 -13.44 -24.52
C PHE A 461 15.91 -14.50 -23.42
N VAL A 462 15.37 -15.68 -23.70
CA VAL A 462 15.23 -16.78 -22.76
C VAL A 462 16.30 -17.83 -23.07
N ASP A 463 17.49 -17.64 -22.51
CA ASP A 463 18.57 -18.62 -22.53
C ASP A 463 18.43 -19.56 -21.33
N GLY A 464 18.45 -20.87 -21.56
CA GLY A 464 18.03 -21.95 -20.64
C GLY A 464 18.79 -22.12 -19.31
N GLY A 465 19.46 -21.08 -18.78
CA GLY A 465 20.23 -21.11 -17.53
C GLY A 465 19.54 -20.50 -16.31
N ASN A 466 18.49 -19.68 -16.47
CA ASN A 466 17.95 -18.84 -15.38
C ASN A 466 16.52 -19.20 -14.92
N GLY A 467 16.02 -20.39 -15.25
CA GLY A 467 14.71 -20.89 -14.79
C GLY A 467 13.47 -20.37 -15.52
N LEU A 468 13.58 -19.29 -16.32
CA LEU A 468 12.56 -18.90 -17.30
C LEU A 468 12.71 -19.81 -18.52
N ARG A 469 11.61 -20.43 -18.98
CA ARG A 469 11.62 -21.28 -20.18
C ARG A 469 10.28 -21.27 -20.90
N PHE A 470 10.33 -21.45 -22.22
CA PHE A 470 9.14 -21.72 -23.02
C PHE A 470 8.96 -23.22 -23.17
N GLU A 471 7.75 -23.68 -22.88
CA GLU A 471 7.33 -25.04 -23.15
C GLU A 471 6.47 -25.02 -24.41
N ASP A 472 6.80 -25.89 -25.37
CA ASP A 472 5.91 -26.13 -26.49
C ASP A 472 4.65 -26.77 -25.94
N CYS A 473 3.49 -26.14 -26.19
CA CYS A 473 2.22 -26.76 -25.89
C CYS A 473 2.09 -27.99 -26.78
N CYS A 474 2.42 -29.17 -26.27
CA CYS A 474 2.04 -30.42 -26.93
C CYS A 474 0.54 -30.31 -27.23
N ALA A 475 0.16 -30.50 -28.50
CA ALA A 475 -1.23 -30.55 -28.91
C ALA A 475 -1.97 -31.44 -27.93
N SER A 476 -2.95 -30.89 -27.22
CA SER A 476 -3.79 -31.66 -26.33
C SER A 476 -4.45 -32.76 -27.16
N ASP A 477 -4.21 -34.02 -26.80
CA ASP A 477 -5.07 -35.11 -27.25
C ASP A 477 -6.52 -34.77 -26.87
N ALA A 478 -7.47 -35.24 -27.69
CA ALA A 478 -8.87 -34.83 -27.73
C ALA A 478 -9.69 -34.96 -26.42
N ASP A 479 -9.06 -35.35 -25.31
CA ASP A 479 -9.70 -35.61 -24.01
C ASP A 479 -9.23 -34.68 -22.86
N GLY A 480 -8.48 -33.60 -23.15
CA GLY A 480 -8.32 -32.47 -22.21
C GLY A 480 -7.61 -32.76 -20.88
N ARG A 481 -6.90 -33.89 -20.74
CA ARG A 481 -6.08 -34.19 -19.57
C ARG A 481 -4.61 -33.83 -19.83
N VAL A 482 -4.16 -32.71 -19.28
CA VAL A 482 -2.72 -32.43 -19.16
C VAL A 482 -2.19 -33.30 -18.02
N ALA A 483 -1.40 -34.32 -18.35
CA ALA A 483 -0.62 -35.06 -17.37
C ALA A 483 0.51 -34.17 -16.83
N LEU A 484 0.66 -34.12 -15.50
CA LEU A 484 1.81 -33.52 -14.84
C LEU A 484 3.07 -34.37 -15.09
N PRO A 485 4.29 -33.79 -15.12
CA PRO A 485 5.50 -34.57 -14.92
C PRO A 485 5.59 -35.03 -13.45
N ASP A 486 5.89 -36.30 -13.27
CA ASP A 486 6.10 -36.96 -11.99
C ASP A 486 7.11 -36.23 -11.09
N CYS A 487 6.70 -36.02 -9.84
CA CYS A 487 7.62 -35.79 -8.73
C CYS A 487 8.28 -37.13 -8.35
N ALA A 488 9.47 -37.45 -8.89
CA ALA A 488 10.34 -38.46 -8.29
C ALA A 488 11.80 -38.32 -8.74
N GLU A 489 12.67 -37.95 -7.79
CA GLU A 489 13.96 -38.58 -7.43
C GLU A 489 14.58 -37.70 -6.31
N GLY A 490 14.89 -38.13 -5.09
CA GLY A 490 14.99 -39.45 -4.48
C GLY A 490 16.16 -39.43 -3.48
N GLY A 491 15.88 -39.44 -2.17
CA GLY A 491 16.89 -39.35 -1.12
C GLY A 491 16.48 -39.86 0.27
N LYS A 492 15.76 -41.00 0.31
CA LYS A 492 15.58 -41.99 1.41
C LYS A 492 15.44 -41.53 2.89
N GLY A 493 14.24 -41.78 3.43
CA GLY A 493 14.02 -42.08 4.85
C GLY A 493 12.56 -42.51 5.09
N ARG A 494 12.32 -43.80 5.37
CA ARG A 494 10.98 -44.41 5.54
C ARG A 494 10.26 -43.96 6.81
N GLY A 495 8.93 -43.82 6.73
CA GLY A 495 8.01 -43.83 7.87
C GLY A 495 6.58 -43.52 7.45
N ASP A 496 5.69 -44.50 7.60
CA ASP A 496 4.26 -44.52 7.22
C ASP A 496 3.42 -43.28 7.58
N ALA A 497 2.55 -42.86 6.65
CA ALA A 497 1.21 -42.36 6.96
C ALA A 497 0.31 -42.46 5.71
N GLY A 498 -0.79 -43.22 5.83
CA GLY A 498 -1.70 -43.59 4.74
C GLY A 498 -2.74 -42.53 4.36
N ALA A 499 -2.93 -42.43 3.05
CA ALA A 499 -4.16 -42.28 2.26
C ALA A 499 -5.44 -41.67 2.89
N TYR A 500 -5.88 -40.55 2.30
CA TYR A 500 -7.30 -40.26 2.05
C TYR A 500 -7.46 -39.53 0.71
N TYR A 501 -7.79 -40.27 -0.34
CA TYR A 501 -8.54 -39.80 -1.52
C TYR A 501 -9.37 -41.00 -2.00
N GLY A 502 -10.70 -40.88 -1.91
CA GLY A 502 -11.66 -41.85 -2.41
C GLY A 502 -12.56 -41.15 -3.41
N ASP A 503 -12.33 -41.46 -4.68
CA ASP A 503 -13.14 -41.07 -5.83
C ASP A 503 -14.36 -42.01 -5.91
N ALA A 504 -15.55 -41.46 -6.18
CA ALA A 504 -16.74 -42.26 -6.45
C ALA A 504 -17.67 -41.51 -7.42
N THR A 505 -17.44 -41.72 -8.72
CA THR A 505 -18.45 -41.57 -9.76
C THR A 505 -18.86 -42.95 -10.25
N GLY A 506 -20.15 -43.25 -10.21
CA GLY A 506 -20.72 -44.43 -10.83
C GLY A 506 -22.20 -44.58 -10.49
N TYR A 507 -23.07 -44.15 -11.40
CA TYR A 507 -24.42 -44.69 -11.51
C TYR A 507 -24.76 -44.83 -13.00
N ASP A 508 -24.99 -46.09 -13.38
CA ASP A 508 -25.60 -46.50 -14.63
C ASP A 508 -27.13 -46.29 -14.60
N ASP A 509 -27.67 -46.20 -15.80
CA ASP A 509 -29.06 -45.95 -16.20
C ASP A 509 -30.15 -46.83 -15.57
N ALA A 510 -31.34 -46.25 -15.34
CA ALA A 510 -32.64 -46.84 -15.73
C ALA A 510 -33.85 -45.93 -15.40
N GLU A 511 -34.54 -45.49 -16.46
CA GLU A 511 -36.00 -45.37 -16.68
C GLU A 511 -37.01 -44.93 -15.57
N SER A 512 -37.85 -43.98 -16.02
CA SER A 512 -39.32 -43.94 -15.93
C SER A 512 -40.04 -43.17 -14.81
N SER A 513 -40.70 -42.10 -15.27
CA SER A 513 -42.13 -41.79 -15.09
C SER A 513 -42.75 -41.48 -13.72
N THR A 514 -43.49 -40.37 -13.70
CA THR A 514 -44.65 -40.02 -12.82
C THR A 514 -44.29 -39.78 -11.36
N GLY A 515 -44.85 -38.82 -10.62
CA GLY A 515 -46.00 -37.95 -10.81
C GLY A 515 -46.44 -37.51 -9.41
N ALA A 516 -46.80 -36.24 -9.29
CA ALA A 516 -47.75 -35.66 -8.33
C ALA A 516 -47.64 -35.96 -6.80
N ALA A 517 -47.53 -34.83 -6.08
CA ALA A 517 -48.35 -34.46 -4.93
C ALA A 517 -48.21 -35.23 -3.60
N GLY A 518 -47.95 -34.46 -2.54
CA GLY A 518 -48.94 -34.37 -1.48
C GLY A 518 -48.43 -34.43 -0.03
N VAL A 519 -48.58 -33.28 0.64
CA VAL A 519 -49.27 -33.13 1.94
C VAL A 519 -48.57 -33.60 3.23
N SER A 520 -48.15 -32.58 4.00
CA SER A 520 -48.29 -32.30 5.45
C SER A 520 -48.24 -33.43 6.49
N CYS A 521 -47.49 -33.18 7.58
CA CYS A 521 -48.00 -32.81 8.92
C CYS A 521 -46.85 -32.84 9.95
N GLY A 522 -46.69 -31.77 10.75
CA GLY A 522 -46.02 -31.86 12.06
C GLY A 522 -46.99 -32.35 13.16
N PRO A 523 -46.80 -32.06 14.46
CA PRO A 523 -45.61 -31.58 15.17
C PRO A 523 -45.38 -32.29 16.55
N ALA A 524 -44.59 -31.66 17.43
CA ALA A 524 -44.50 -31.83 18.90
C ALA A 524 -43.55 -32.94 19.43
N ALA A 525 -42.94 -32.87 20.62
CA ALA A 525 -42.55 -31.82 21.57
C ALA A 525 -41.82 -32.53 22.75
N GLY A 526 -40.85 -31.87 23.39
CA GLY A 526 -40.72 -31.85 24.86
C GLY A 526 -39.86 -32.90 25.60
N GLY A 527 -39.08 -32.39 26.57
CA GLY A 527 -38.77 -33.04 27.86
C GLY A 527 -37.34 -33.64 27.98
N THR A 528 -36.34 -33.02 28.61
CA THR A 528 -36.08 -32.68 30.04
C THR A 528 -35.20 -33.71 30.78
N GLU A 529 -34.09 -33.19 31.36
CA GLU A 529 -33.49 -33.54 32.68
C GLU A 529 -32.86 -34.96 32.82
N ARG A 530 -31.79 -35.27 33.58
CA ARG A 530 -31.02 -34.63 34.67
C ARG A 530 -29.77 -35.52 34.95
N GLU A 531 -28.66 -34.90 35.36
CA GLU A 531 -27.84 -35.18 36.58
C GLU A 531 -27.54 -36.65 36.99
N ASP A 532 -26.25 -37.01 37.13
CA ASP A 532 -25.63 -37.19 38.47
C ASP A 532 -24.17 -37.67 38.44
N ASP A 533 -23.44 -37.12 39.40
CA ASP A 533 -22.34 -37.67 40.22
C ASP A 533 -20.96 -38.01 39.66
N GLY A 534 -19.97 -37.36 40.28
CA GLY A 534 -18.55 -37.74 40.26
C GLY A 534 -18.08 -38.35 41.57
N CYS A 535 -16.86 -38.91 41.57
CA CYS A 535 -15.91 -38.82 42.70
C CYS A 535 -14.58 -39.54 42.40
N ARG A 536 -13.49 -38.84 42.80
CA ARG A 536 -12.26 -39.32 43.47
C ARG A 536 -11.16 -40.07 42.70
N GLN A 537 -10.09 -39.30 42.41
CA GLN A 537 -8.73 -39.30 43.02
C GLN A 537 -7.98 -40.60 43.40
N ALA A 538 -6.65 -40.48 43.17
CA ALA A 538 -5.47 -41.15 43.76
C ALA A 538 -5.13 -42.55 43.18
N ASP A 539 -3.89 -42.97 42.92
CA ASP A 539 -2.52 -42.51 43.17
C ASP A 539 -1.60 -43.15 42.08
N ASP A 540 -0.37 -42.62 41.91
CA ASP A 540 0.90 -43.38 41.90
C ASP A 540 2.02 -42.59 41.21
N GLY A 541 3.10 -42.36 41.97
CA GLY A 541 4.34 -41.75 41.50
C GLY A 541 5.40 -42.76 41.12
N PHE A 542 6.46 -42.31 40.43
CA PHE A 542 7.84 -42.75 40.68
C PHE A 542 8.87 -41.80 40.05
N SER A 543 10.07 -41.86 40.60
CA SER A 543 11.13 -40.85 40.63
C SER A 543 12.36 -41.23 39.78
N ALA A 544 13.05 -40.18 39.30
CA ALA A 544 14.51 -39.98 39.13
C ALA A 544 15.41 -40.91 38.28
N ALA A 545 16.22 -40.29 37.40
CA ALA A 545 17.70 -40.35 37.31
C ALA A 545 18.16 -39.42 36.15
N CYS A 546 18.89 -38.31 36.36
CA CYS A 546 20.33 -38.17 36.59
C CYS A 546 21.24 -38.89 35.59
N CYS A 547 21.92 -38.12 34.73
CA CYS A 547 23.33 -38.32 34.34
C CYS A 547 23.94 -36.99 33.89
N SER A 548 24.80 -36.45 34.75
CA SER A 548 25.86 -35.48 34.47
C SER A 548 27.15 -36.24 34.15
N GLY A 549 28.06 -35.65 33.37
CA GLY A 549 29.41 -36.19 33.17
C GLY A 549 30.22 -35.47 32.11
N THR A 550 31.39 -34.98 32.50
CA THR A 550 32.16 -33.89 31.89
C THR A 550 33.59 -34.32 31.49
N VAL A 551 34.12 -33.68 30.43
CA VAL A 551 35.53 -33.32 30.05
C VAL A 551 36.59 -34.38 29.68
N LYS A 552 37.27 -34.12 28.54
CA LYS A 552 38.75 -34.03 28.25
C LYS A 552 39.14 -34.76 26.94
N GLU A 553 39.50 -34.06 25.87
CA GLU A 553 40.79 -33.43 25.47
C GLU A 553 41.66 -34.32 24.54
N THR A 554 42.43 -33.65 23.66
CA THR A 554 43.45 -34.13 22.67
C THR A 554 42.89 -34.53 21.29
N GLY A 555 43.44 -34.13 20.14
CA GLY A 555 44.57 -33.28 19.79
C GLY A 555 44.69 -33.20 18.24
N ASP A 556 45.20 -32.05 17.77
CA ASP A 556 45.95 -31.76 16.53
C ASP A 556 45.63 -32.49 15.20
N LEU A 557 45.31 -31.70 14.17
CA LEU A 557 46.28 -31.34 13.10
C LEU A 557 45.73 -30.22 12.19
N ALA A 558 46.67 -29.41 11.70
CA ALA A 558 46.52 -28.02 11.27
C ALA A 558 46.41 -27.88 9.72
N PRO A 559 46.56 -26.68 9.10
CA PRO A 559 45.64 -26.18 8.08
C PRO A 559 46.25 -26.00 6.68
N CYS A 560 45.41 -25.77 5.67
CA CYS A 560 45.86 -25.28 4.36
C CYS A 560 45.72 -23.75 4.30
N ALA A 561 46.88 -23.08 4.29
CA ALA A 561 47.07 -21.68 3.97
C ALA A 561 47.47 -21.48 2.49
N GLY A 562 47.14 -20.30 1.96
CA GLY A 562 47.66 -19.72 0.72
C GLY A 562 46.73 -18.58 0.31
N GLY A 563 47.03 -17.29 0.44
CA GLY A 563 48.33 -16.62 0.44
C GLY A 563 48.60 -16.05 -0.95
N GLY A 564 48.34 -14.75 -1.15
CA GLY A 564 48.62 -14.06 -2.42
C GLY A 564 48.18 -12.60 -2.45
N SER A 565 48.98 -11.73 -1.86
CA SER A 565 48.98 -10.27 -2.06
C SER A 565 49.76 -9.94 -3.33
N PHE A 566 49.33 -8.94 -4.10
CA PHE A 566 50.24 -8.02 -4.81
C PHE A 566 49.63 -6.62 -4.94
N ALA A 567 50.37 -5.64 -4.47
CA ALA A 567 50.20 -4.22 -4.77
C ALA A 567 51.06 -3.81 -5.97
N ALA A 568 50.74 -2.63 -6.54
CA ALA A 568 51.65 -1.59 -7.02
C ALA A 568 51.57 -1.16 -8.50
N VAL A 569 51.25 0.15 -8.66
CA VAL A 569 52.00 1.16 -9.44
C VAL A 569 51.61 1.45 -10.92
N ALA A 570 50.95 2.62 -11.07
CA ALA A 570 51.32 3.83 -11.83
C ALA A 570 51.40 3.89 -13.38
N HIS A 571 50.78 4.99 -13.88
CA HIS A 571 51.22 5.95 -14.91
C HIS A 571 51.73 5.47 -16.29
N ARG A 572 51.02 5.89 -17.35
CA ARG A 572 51.43 6.85 -18.43
C ARG A 572 50.41 6.74 -19.59
N GLN A 573 49.72 7.82 -19.95
CA GLN A 573 50.10 8.85 -20.96
C GLN A 573 50.14 8.35 -22.41
N GLY A 574 49.29 8.98 -23.24
CA GLY A 574 49.60 9.40 -24.61
C GLY A 574 49.52 8.33 -25.70
N LEU A 575 49.13 8.59 -26.95
CA LEU A 575 48.89 9.80 -27.75
C LEU A 575 48.14 9.31 -29.02
N CYS A 576 47.05 9.99 -29.41
CA CYS A 576 46.91 10.85 -30.60
C CYS A 576 46.84 10.21 -32.01
N GLY A 577 45.96 10.80 -32.81
CA GLY A 577 45.80 10.64 -34.26
C GLY A 577 44.37 11.04 -34.68
N GLU A 578 43.92 12.28 -34.44
CA GLU A 578 43.97 13.45 -35.35
C GLU A 578 43.11 13.36 -36.63
N SER A 579 42.09 14.23 -36.70
CA SER A 579 41.86 15.23 -37.76
C SER A 579 40.73 16.18 -37.27
N ARG A 580 41.01 17.39 -36.77
CA ARG A 580 41.15 18.70 -37.47
C ARG A 580 39.99 18.95 -38.46
N SER A 581 39.29 20.09 -38.52
CA SER A 581 39.54 21.52 -38.22
C SER A 581 38.19 22.27 -38.40
N GLY A 582 37.87 23.44 -37.86
CA GLY A 582 38.63 24.51 -37.20
C GLY A 582 37.65 25.52 -36.54
N ASP A 583 38.07 26.27 -35.51
CA ASP A 583 38.64 27.64 -35.57
C ASP A 583 37.53 28.72 -35.55
N TRP A 584 37.46 29.79 -34.74
CA TRP A 584 38.23 30.52 -33.72
C TRP A 584 37.16 31.21 -32.82
N GLY A 585 37.33 31.73 -31.62
CA GLY A 585 38.45 32.05 -30.74
C GLY A 585 37.92 32.81 -29.50
N ASP A 586 38.71 32.77 -28.43
CA ASP A 586 38.85 33.70 -27.29
C ASP A 586 37.65 34.10 -26.38
N ASN A 587 37.73 33.60 -25.13
CA ASN A 587 37.49 34.17 -23.78
C ASN A 587 36.75 35.53 -23.63
N PRO A 588 36.01 35.83 -22.53
CA PRO A 588 36.36 35.46 -21.15
C PRO A 588 35.21 35.22 -20.14
N SER A 589 35.62 34.87 -18.93
CA SER A 589 34.90 34.92 -17.65
C SER A 589 34.29 36.29 -17.27
N GLY A 590 33.13 36.25 -16.62
CA GLY A 590 32.71 37.23 -15.60
C GLY A 590 31.55 38.15 -15.97
N GLY A 591 30.59 38.30 -15.05
CA GLY A 591 29.78 39.52 -14.94
C GLY A 591 28.28 39.42 -15.24
N VAL A 592 27.52 39.25 -14.18
CA VAL A 592 26.17 39.77 -13.86
C VAL A 592 25.66 40.93 -14.77
N CYS A 593 24.41 40.86 -15.24
CA CYS A 593 23.45 41.99 -15.23
C CYS A 593 22.01 41.61 -15.65
N SER A 594 21.07 42.36 -15.06
CA SER A 594 19.62 42.21 -14.87
C SER A 594 18.71 42.28 -16.10
N PRO A 595 17.40 41.92 -15.98
CA PRO A 595 16.40 42.08 -17.03
C PRO A 595 15.69 43.43 -16.95
N GLY A 596 15.36 44.02 -18.10
CA GLY A 596 14.60 45.25 -18.22
C GLY A 596 13.64 45.27 -19.42
N VAL A 597 12.35 45.32 -19.07
CA VAL A 597 11.23 46.04 -19.70
C VAL A 597 10.46 45.40 -20.87
N SER A 598 9.15 45.45 -20.65
CA SER A 598 7.95 44.96 -21.30
C SER A 598 7.52 45.69 -22.57
N VAL A 599 6.60 45.06 -23.31
CA VAL A 599 5.68 45.74 -24.23
C VAL A 599 4.25 45.31 -23.90
N ASP A 600 3.38 46.30 -23.70
CA ASP A 600 1.99 46.19 -23.23
C ASP A 600 1.04 45.58 -24.27
N ASN A 601 0.00 44.87 -23.80
CA ASN A 601 -1.18 44.51 -24.58
C ASN A 601 -2.46 45.08 -23.92
N PRO A 602 -3.21 45.99 -24.56
CA PRO A 602 -4.40 46.61 -24.00
C PRO A 602 -5.67 45.91 -24.52
N SER A 603 -6.13 44.88 -23.82
CA SER A 603 -7.55 44.51 -23.77
C SER A 603 -7.81 43.68 -22.53
N GLY A 604 -8.56 44.26 -21.59
CA GLY A 604 -8.83 43.73 -20.27
C GLY A 604 -9.74 42.51 -20.27
N VAL A 605 -9.18 41.35 -20.61
CA VAL A 605 -9.71 40.05 -20.20
C VAL A 605 -8.54 39.26 -19.61
N VAL A 606 -8.34 39.40 -18.30
CA VAL A 606 -7.46 38.50 -17.54
C VAL A 606 -8.19 37.16 -17.44
N CYS A 607 -7.74 36.15 -18.19
CA CYS A 607 -8.09 34.77 -17.91
C CYS A 607 -7.64 34.45 -16.47
N PRO A 608 -8.51 34.01 -15.55
CA PRO A 608 -8.07 33.62 -14.22
C PRO A 608 -7.22 32.36 -14.35
N THR A 609 -5.90 32.52 -14.28
CA THR A 609 -4.98 31.43 -14.02
C THR A 609 -5.30 30.86 -12.65
N ASP A 610 -5.70 29.59 -12.61
CA ASP A 610 -6.06 28.79 -11.45
C ASP A 610 -4.84 28.52 -10.54
N VAL A 611 -4.34 29.57 -9.88
CA VAL A 611 -3.29 29.45 -8.85
C VAL A 611 -3.88 29.92 -7.53
N SER A 612 -4.15 28.97 -6.64
CA SER A 612 -4.53 29.26 -5.25
C SER A 612 -3.49 30.18 -4.58
N ALA A 613 -3.98 31.12 -3.78
CA ALA A 613 -3.12 32.04 -3.03
C ALA A 613 -2.62 31.38 -1.73
N PRO A 614 -1.43 31.74 -1.22
CA PRO A 614 -0.86 31.07 -0.06
C PRO A 614 -1.69 31.31 1.21
N VAL A 615 -1.67 30.31 2.10
CA VAL A 615 -2.29 30.40 3.43
C VAL A 615 -1.20 30.30 4.47
N LEU A 616 -1.01 31.38 5.23
CA LEU A 616 0.00 31.46 6.28
C LEU A 616 -0.65 31.19 7.63
N TRP A 617 -0.24 30.11 8.27
CA TRP A 617 -0.78 29.66 9.53
C TRP A 617 0.18 29.99 10.66
N PHE A 618 -0.15 30.99 11.48
CA PHE A 618 0.71 31.43 12.56
C PHE A 618 0.37 30.62 13.82
N THR A 619 1.35 29.89 14.33
CA THR A 619 1.24 29.11 15.56
C THR A 619 2.26 29.55 16.60
N GLY A 620 1.91 29.43 17.88
CA GLY A 620 2.73 29.88 19.01
C GLY A 620 1.87 30.12 20.24
N LEU A 621 2.52 30.31 21.40
CA LEU A 621 1.85 30.61 22.66
C LEU A 621 1.03 31.92 22.60
N SER A 622 0.04 32.05 23.49
CA SER A 622 -0.64 33.35 23.66
C SER A 622 0.39 34.41 24.07
N GLY A 623 0.31 35.62 23.52
CA GLY A 623 1.33 36.66 23.77
C GLY A 623 2.64 36.54 22.96
N ALA A 624 2.81 35.50 22.13
CA ALA A 624 4.03 35.33 21.31
C ALA A 624 4.19 36.35 20.16
N GLY A 625 3.14 37.11 19.82
CA GLY A 625 3.19 38.15 18.76
C GLY A 625 2.50 37.81 17.44
N LYS A 626 1.75 36.70 17.36
CA LYS A 626 1.07 36.23 16.13
C LYS A 626 0.22 37.28 15.42
N SER A 627 -0.76 37.88 16.11
CA SER A 627 -1.66 38.86 15.50
C SER A 627 -0.92 40.14 15.07
N THR A 628 0.12 40.55 15.81
CA THR A 628 0.98 41.69 15.44
C THR A 628 1.73 41.41 14.14
N LEU A 629 2.39 40.26 14.03
CA LEU A 629 3.09 39.87 12.80
C LEU A 629 2.14 39.68 11.62
N ALA A 630 0.97 39.07 11.84
CA ALA A 630 -0.04 38.90 10.80
C ALA A 630 -0.55 40.26 10.28
N GLN A 631 -0.79 41.23 11.15
CA GLN A 631 -1.23 42.57 10.76
C GLN A 631 -0.17 43.30 9.93
N MET A 632 1.08 43.34 10.42
CA MET A 632 2.17 44.03 9.71
C MET A 632 2.50 43.36 8.38
N LEU A 633 2.41 42.03 8.31
CA LEU A 633 2.55 41.30 7.06
C LEU A 633 1.40 41.60 6.10
N ALA A 634 0.16 41.68 6.58
CA ALA A 634 -0.99 42.04 5.75
C ALA A 634 -0.82 43.42 5.14
N ASP A 635 -0.39 44.40 5.93
CA ASP A 635 -0.17 45.77 5.46
C ASP A 635 0.95 45.82 4.40
N THR A 636 2.03 45.06 4.62
CA THR A 636 3.14 44.91 3.67
C THR A 636 2.66 44.30 2.35
N LEU A 637 1.90 43.20 2.40
CA LEU A 637 1.40 42.50 1.21
C LEU A 637 0.33 43.31 0.47
N ARG A 638 -0.54 44.05 1.19
CA ARG A 638 -1.54 44.96 0.61
C ARG A 638 -0.87 46.14 -0.09
N ALA A 639 0.21 46.69 0.47
CA ALA A 639 1.01 47.73 -0.18
C ALA A 639 1.65 47.25 -1.50
N GLN A 640 1.90 45.95 -1.64
CA GLN A 640 2.36 45.31 -2.88
C GLN A 640 1.22 44.96 -3.86
N GLY A 641 -0.02 45.39 -3.58
CA GLY A 641 -1.19 45.13 -4.43
C GLY A 641 -1.76 43.72 -4.33
N ARG A 642 -1.34 42.90 -3.35
CA ARG A 642 -1.91 41.56 -3.15
C ARG A 642 -3.26 41.65 -2.42
N ARG A 643 -4.20 40.77 -2.78
CA ARG A 643 -5.44 40.56 -2.03
C ARG A 643 -5.13 39.75 -0.78
N VAL A 644 -5.39 40.30 0.40
CA VAL A 644 -5.02 39.70 1.69
C VAL A 644 -6.15 39.81 2.70
N GLU A 645 -6.48 38.70 3.35
CA GLU A 645 -7.45 38.63 4.44
C GLU A 645 -6.84 38.02 5.70
N ILE A 646 -7.20 38.55 6.87
CA ILE A 646 -6.76 38.00 8.16
C ILE A 646 -7.96 37.28 8.78
N LEU A 647 -7.78 35.98 9.07
CA LEU A 647 -8.74 35.22 9.86
C LEU A 647 -8.22 35.13 11.30
N ASP A 648 -8.50 36.17 12.10
CA ASP A 648 -8.10 36.18 13.51
C ASP A 648 -8.92 35.16 14.30
N GLY A 649 -8.23 34.29 15.05
CA GLY A 649 -8.86 33.19 15.77
C GLY A 649 -9.92 33.65 16.78
N ASP A 650 -9.76 34.80 17.43
CA ASP A 650 -10.73 35.28 18.41
C ASP A 650 -11.97 35.89 17.71
N GLU A 651 -11.76 36.63 16.63
CA GLU A 651 -12.84 37.22 15.84
C GLU A 651 -13.71 36.14 15.18
N VAL A 652 -13.06 35.18 14.51
CA VAL A 652 -13.76 34.05 13.88
C VAL A 652 -14.45 33.19 14.93
N ARG A 653 -13.87 33.04 16.13
CA ARG A 653 -14.51 32.30 17.21
C ARG A 653 -15.78 33.00 17.68
N ALA A 654 -15.72 34.31 17.90
CA ALA A 654 -16.89 35.09 18.31
C ALA A 654 -18.02 35.07 17.26
N ALA A 655 -17.67 35.11 15.97
CA ALA A 655 -18.63 35.19 14.88
C ALA A 655 -19.19 33.83 14.44
N LEU A 656 -18.32 32.81 14.34
CA LEU A 656 -18.61 31.54 13.67
C LEU A 656 -18.39 30.32 14.57
N SER A 657 -18.01 30.52 15.83
CA SER A 657 -17.92 29.44 16.83
C SER A 657 -18.32 29.89 18.24
N PRO A 658 -19.36 30.74 18.42
CA PRO A 658 -19.71 31.28 19.74
C PRO A 658 -20.17 30.21 20.73
N GLU A 659 -20.59 29.05 20.22
CA GLU A 659 -21.02 27.91 21.01
C GLU A 659 -19.86 27.05 21.54
N LEU A 660 -18.65 27.21 20.98
CA LEU A 660 -17.49 26.39 21.34
C LEU A 660 -16.74 27.01 22.52
N GLY A 661 -16.60 26.23 23.60
CA GLY A 661 -15.69 26.52 24.70
C GLY A 661 -14.22 26.36 24.32
N TYR A 662 -13.37 26.22 25.35
CA TYR A 662 -11.92 26.16 25.21
C TYR A 662 -11.33 24.78 25.52
N SER A 663 -12.14 23.72 25.60
CA SER A 663 -11.59 22.36 25.71
C SER A 663 -10.80 21.98 24.47
N LYS A 664 -9.97 20.93 24.59
CA LYS A 664 -9.18 20.37 23.48
C LYS A 664 -10.02 20.15 22.20
N ASN A 665 -11.12 19.40 22.33
CA ASN A 665 -11.99 19.06 21.19
C ASN A 665 -12.63 20.30 20.57
N GLU A 666 -13.02 21.29 21.38
CA GLU A 666 -13.62 22.54 20.91
C GLU A 666 -12.61 23.45 20.21
N ARG A 667 -11.34 23.45 20.64
CA ARG A 667 -10.24 24.13 19.93
C ARG A 667 -9.95 23.49 18.58
N GLU A 668 -9.95 22.17 18.52
CA GLU A 668 -9.77 21.44 17.27
C GLU A 668 -10.90 21.72 16.28
N GLU A 669 -12.15 21.70 16.75
CA GLU A 669 -13.30 21.98 15.90
C GLU A 669 -13.30 23.43 15.38
N HIS A 670 -12.97 24.39 16.23
CA HIS A 670 -12.79 25.78 15.81
C HIS A 670 -11.69 25.92 14.72
N ASN A 671 -10.55 25.24 14.91
CA ASN A 671 -9.47 25.25 13.92
C ASN A 671 -9.89 24.56 12.61
N ARG A 672 -10.73 23.53 12.64
CA ARG A 672 -11.30 22.92 11.41
C ARG A 672 -12.15 23.91 10.62
N ARG A 673 -12.90 24.78 11.30
CA ARG A 673 -13.69 25.84 10.64
C ARG A 673 -12.78 26.88 9.99
N LEU A 674 -11.72 27.31 10.68
CA LEU A 674 -10.69 28.19 10.11
C LEU A 674 -10.02 27.58 8.87
N ILE A 675 -9.69 26.29 8.91
CA ILE A 675 -9.14 25.56 7.76
C ILE A 675 -10.10 25.61 6.56
N TYR A 676 -11.40 25.40 6.79
CA TYR A 676 -12.37 25.47 5.70
C TYR A 676 -12.47 26.88 5.09
N LEU A 677 -12.58 27.92 5.94
CA LEU A 677 -12.68 29.32 5.50
C LEU A 677 -11.43 29.80 4.78
N ALA A 678 -10.24 29.49 5.32
CA ALA A 678 -8.99 29.85 4.70
C ALA A 678 -8.82 29.17 3.34
N GLY A 679 -9.22 27.91 3.21
CA GLY A 679 -9.24 27.20 1.93
C GLY A 679 -10.19 27.83 0.92
N LEU A 680 -11.37 28.28 1.36
CA LEU A 680 -12.34 28.96 0.49
C LEU A 680 -11.76 30.27 -0.07
N LEU A 681 -11.22 31.14 0.79
CA LEU A 681 -10.64 32.42 0.37
C LEU A 681 -9.41 32.24 -0.53
N SER A 682 -8.54 31.29 -0.19
CA SER A 682 -7.34 30.96 -0.98
C SER A 682 -7.69 30.52 -2.41
N ARG A 683 -8.73 29.71 -2.60
CA ARG A 683 -9.22 29.30 -3.93
C ARG A 683 -9.75 30.47 -4.76
N HIS A 684 -10.17 31.55 -4.12
CA HIS A 684 -10.56 32.79 -4.80
C HIS A 684 -9.40 33.77 -4.98
N GLY A 685 -8.16 33.31 -4.76
CA GLY A 685 -6.92 34.06 -4.99
C GLY A 685 -6.67 35.16 -3.94
N VAL A 686 -7.17 34.97 -2.71
CA VAL A 686 -6.90 35.82 -1.56
C VAL A 686 -5.83 35.15 -0.70
N THR A 687 -4.71 35.85 -0.43
CA THR A 687 -3.70 35.38 0.52
C THR A 687 -4.30 35.44 1.92
N VAL A 688 -4.31 34.32 2.64
CA VAL A 688 -4.99 34.25 3.94
C VAL A 688 -3.96 34.15 5.05
N LEU A 689 -4.05 35.03 6.05
CA LEU A 689 -3.22 35.01 7.24
C LEU A 689 -4.07 34.54 8.42
N VAL A 690 -3.67 33.43 9.06
CA VAL A 690 -4.46 32.79 10.12
C VAL A 690 -3.69 32.82 11.45
N PRO A 691 -3.76 33.92 12.24
CA PRO A 691 -3.22 33.96 13.59
C PRO A 691 -4.16 33.28 14.58
N VAL A 692 -3.78 32.06 15.01
CA VAL A 692 -4.62 31.26 15.91
C VAL A 692 -3.80 30.49 16.94
N ILE A 693 -4.42 30.17 18.08
CA ILE A 693 -3.85 29.23 19.07
C ILE A 693 -4.16 27.80 18.57
N SER A 694 -3.16 27.17 17.96
CA SER A 694 -3.22 25.79 17.46
C SER A 694 -2.20 24.92 18.19
N PRO A 695 -2.50 24.47 19.43
CA PRO A 695 -1.51 23.85 20.31
C PRO A 695 -1.08 22.46 19.86
N TYR A 696 -1.99 21.70 19.25
CA TYR A 696 -1.75 20.31 18.89
C TYR A 696 -1.18 20.19 17.48
N ARG A 697 -0.27 19.25 17.25
CA ARG A 697 0.39 19.05 15.96
C ARG A 697 -0.58 18.53 14.91
N HIS A 698 -1.45 17.59 15.26
CA HIS A 698 -2.37 16.93 14.31
C HIS A 698 -3.32 17.93 13.63
N ILE A 699 -3.74 19.00 14.32
CA ILE A 699 -4.63 20.00 13.72
C ILE A 699 -3.89 20.91 12.73
N ARG A 700 -2.58 21.14 12.95
CA ARG A 700 -1.73 21.88 12.01
C ARG A 700 -1.34 21.01 10.82
N GLU A 701 -1.15 19.70 11.02
CA GLU A 701 -1.01 18.72 9.94
C GLU A 701 -2.30 18.64 9.11
N LEU A 702 -3.47 18.62 9.74
CA LEU A 702 -4.75 18.71 9.03
C LEU A 702 -4.87 19.99 8.21
N ALA A 703 -4.41 21.13 8.74
CA ALA A 703 -4.39 22.40 8.01
C ALA A 703 -3.45 22.31 6.80
N ARG A 704 -2.25 21.77 6.98
CA ARG A 704 -1.25 21.51 5.93
C ARG A 704 -1.79 20.62 4.81
N ASP A 705 -2.51 19.56 5.17
CA ASP A 705 -3.08 18.60 4.23
C ASP A 705 -4.27 19.18 3.44
N ARG A 706 -5.02 20.11 4.03
CA ARG A 706 -6.25 20.66 3.45
C ARG A 706 -6.07 21.98 2.72
N LEU A 707 -5.05 22.77 3.06
CA LEU A 707 -4.86 24.11 2.54
C LEU A 707 -3.81 24.11 1.42
N PRO A 708 -4.13 24.66 0.24
CA PRO A 708 -3.15 24.76 -0.83
C PRO A 708 -2.10 25.84 -0.50
N ARG A 709 -0.83 25.59 -0.83
CA ARG A 709 0.30 26.49 -0.54
C ARG A 709 0.31 26.96 0.92
N PHE A 710 0.12 26.00 1.83
CA PHE A 710 0.18 26.19 3.27
C PHE A 710 1.62 26.51 3.73
N VAL A 711 1.75 27.53 4.56
CA VAL A 711 3.00 27.96 5.18
C VAL A 711 2.80 28.01 6.69
N GLU A 712 3.43 27.10 7.43
CA GLU A 712 3.42 27.12 8.90
C GLU A 712 4.47 28.12 9.40
N VAL A 713 3.98 29.19 10.01
CA VAL A 713 4.80 30.23 10.65
C VAL A 713 4.82 29.95 12.15
N TRP A 714 5.92 29.35 12.62
CA TRP A 714 6.15 29.16 14.04
C TRP A 714 6.67 30.46 14.67
N VAL A 715 5.81 31.10 15.45
CA VAL A 715 6.13 32.30 16.24
C VAL A 715 6.60 31.85 17.62
N LYS A 716 7.90 31.63 17.73
CA LYS A 716 8.55 31.15 18.95
C LYS A 716 8.73 32.30 19.94
N CYS A 717 8.34 32.05 21.18
CA CYS A 717 8.51 32.92 22.33
C CYS A 717 8.40 32.05 23.59
N SER A 718 9.30 32.25 24.54
CA SER A 718 9.32 31.51 25.81
C SER A 718 8.05 31.78 26.62
N LEU A 719 7.61 30.78 27.39
CA LEU A 719 6.45 30.92 28.26
C LEU A 719 6.62 32.08 29.25
N ASN A 720 7.82 32.24 29.83
CA ASN A 720 8.12 33.32 30.77
C ASN A 720 7.94 34.70 30.12
N GLU A 721 8.40 34.85 28.88
CA GLU A 721 8.23 36.09 28.14
C GLU A 721 6.76 36.32 27.76
N CYS A 722 6.03 35.28 27.35
CA CYS A 722 4.59 35.36 27.10
C CYS A 722 3.81 35.77 28.36
N ILE A 723 4.16 35.26 29.53
CA ILE A 723 3.59 35.65 30.84
C ILE A 723 3.93 37.11 31.17
N ARG A 724 5.16 37.55 30.86
CA ARG A 724 5.58 38.94 31.07
C ARG A 724 4.80 39.91 30.17
N ARG A 725 4.59 39.55 28.90
CA ARG A 725 3.86 40.35 27.90
C ARG A 725 2.35 40.38 28.18
N ASP A 726 1.75 39.23 28.44
CA ASP A 726 0.33 38.94 28.73
C ASP A 726 -0.69 40.03 28.30
N PRO A 727 -0.76 40.37 26.99
CA PRO A 727 -1.55 41.51 26.52
C PRO A 727 -3.07 41.32 26.73
N LYS A 728 -3.52 40.06 26.82
CA LYS A 728 -4.91 39.67 27.02
C LYS A 728 -5.24 39.36 28.50
N GLY A 729 -4.25 39.45 29.40
CA GLY A 729 -4.42 39.12 30.82
C GLY A 729 -4.74 37.65 31.10
N LEU A 730 -4.49 36.74 30.16
CA LEU A 730 -4.87 35.33 30.24
C LEU A 730 -3.97 34.57 31.20
N TYR A 731 -2.67 34.85 31.20
CA TYR A 731 -1.73 34.22 32.13
C TYR A 731 -1.98 34.66 33.56
N LYS A 732 -2.28 35.95 33.79
CA LYS A 732 -2.68 36.46 35.12
C LYS A 732 -3.93 35.76 35.64
N LYS A 733 -4.94 35.54 34.79
CA LYS A 733 -6.18 34.82 35.17
C LYS A 733 -5.91 33.34 35.47
N ALA A 734 -5.11 32.67 34.64
CA ALA A 734 -4.74 31.28 34.85
C ALA A 734 -3.93 31.07 36.14
N LEU A 735 -3.00 31.98 36.46
CA LEU A 735 -2.23 31.94 37.71
C LEU A 735 -3.07 32.19 38.97
N ARG A 736 -4.21 32.89 38.84
CA ARG A 736 -5.21 33.03 39.92
C ARG A 736 -6.21 31.88 39.99
N GLY A 737 -6.09 30.88 39.10
CA GLY A 737 -7.00 29.73 39.04
C GLY A 737 -8.34 29.99 38.34
N GLU A 738 -8.49 31.14 37.66
CA GLU A 738 -9.73 31.50 36.93
C GLU A 738 -9.82 30.82 35.55
N ILE A 739 -8.68 30.39 34.99
CA ILE A 739 -8.57 29.59 33.76
C ILE A 739 -7.74 28.36 34.10
N THR A 740 -8.28 27.17 33.83
CA THR A 740 -7.67 25.90 34.26
C THR A 740 -7.02 25.11 33.11
N ASP A 741 -7.14 25.58 31.88
CA ASP A 741 -6.75 24.90 30.64
C ASP A 741 -5.99 25.83 29.67
N LEU A 742 -5.19 26.76 30.20
CA LEU A 742 -4.45 27.70 29.34
C LEU A 742 -3.27 26.97 28.65
N THR A 743 -3.25 27.07 27.31
CA THR A 743 -2.18 26.51 26.48
C THR A 743 -0.81 27.08 26.84
N GLY A 744 0.16 26.20 27.03
CA GLY A 744 1.52 26.49 27.46
C GLY A 744 1.69 26.56 28.98
N LEU A 745 0.61 26.51 29.77
CA LEU A 745 0.68 26.52 31.24
C LEU A 745 0.06 25.26 31.85
N GLN A 746 -1.25 25.04 31.64
CA GLN A 746 -1.95 23.83 32.09
C GLN A 746 -2.18 22.83 30.95
N ASP A 747 -2.42 23.33 29.73
CA ASP A 747 -2.60 22.52 28.51
C ASP A 747 -1.32 22.57 27.66
N PRO A 748 -0.82 21.46 27.08
CA PRO A 748 0.43 21.47 26.32
C PRO A 748 0.36 22.33 25.06
N TYR A 749 1.50 22.92 24.69
CA TYR A 749 1.75 23.43 23.35
C TYR A 749 2.79 22.52 22.68
N GLU A 750 2.37 21.78 21.66
CA GLU A 750 3.25 20.90 20.91
C GLU A 750 3.96 21.72 19.84
N GLU A 751 5.25 21.97 20.02
CA GLU A 751 6.05 22.74 19.06
C GLU A 751 6.04 22.09 17.65
N PRO A 752 5.99 22.89 16.57
CA PRO A 752 6.13 22.40 15.20
C PRO A 752 7.48 21.72 14.97
N GLY A 753 7.47 20.52 14.38
CA GLY A 753 8.71 19.80 14.06
C GLY A 753 9.42 20.33 12.81
N CYS A 754 8.65 20.71 11.77
CA CYS A 754 9.17 21.20 10.49
C CYS A 754 8.33 22.40 9.97
N PRO A 755 8.34 23.57 10.64
CA PRO A 755 7.66 24.75 10.12
C PRO A 755 8.40 25.30 8.89
N GLU A 756 7.66 25.83 7.91
CA GLU A 756 8.26 26.52 6.75
C GLU A 756 9.05 27.76 7.19
N VAL A 757 8.59 28.43 8.26
CA VAL A 757 9.28 29.59 8.83
C VAL A 757 9.25 29.52 10.34
N LEU A 758 10.43 29.69 10.95
CA LEU A 758 10.59 29.99 12.36
C LEU A 758 10.96 31.46 12.53
N VAL A 759 10.20 32.18 13.36
CA VAL A 759 10.51 33.53 13.84
C VAL A 759 10.57 33.53 15.36
N ASP A 760 11.68 34.00 15.94
CA ASP A 760 11.92 34.03 17.38
C ASP A 760 11.73 35.46 17.89
N THR A 761 10.56 35.76 18.46
CA THR A 761 10.18 37.14 18.84
C THR A 761 10.83 37.62 20.14
N GLU A 762 11.70 36.81 20.74
CA GLU A 762 12.60 37.25 21.82
C GLU A 762 13.94 37.75 21.28
N ARG A 763 14.31 37.35 20.06
CA ARG A 763 15.66 37.59 19.50
C ARG A 763 15.64 38.42 18.23
N MET A 764 14.51 38.46 17.53
CA MET A 764 14.31 39.19 16.27
C MET A 764 13.38 40.37 16.52
N ASP A 765 13.65 41.49 15.86
CA ASP A 765 12.68 42.59 15.78
C ASP A 765 11.56 42.25 14.77
N VAL A 766 10.56 43.12 14.69
CA VAL A 766 9.38 42.83 13.88
C VAL A 766 9.72 42.88 12.39
N GLU A 767 10.53 43.84 11.98
CA GLU A 767 11.00 43.99 10.60
C GLU A 767 11.75 42.73 10.12
N GLU A 768 12.67 42.20 10.92
CA GLU A 768 13.40 40.97 10.64
C GLU A 768 12.44 39.76 10.54
N CYS A 769 11.45 39.67 11.43
CA CYS A 769 10.43 38.62 11.36
C CYS A 769 9.64 38.69 10.05
N ILE A 770 9.21 39.89 9.64
CA ILE A 770 8.46 40.10 8.40
C ILE A 770 9.30 39.75 7.18
N GLU A 771 10.55 40.21 7.10
CA GLU A 771 11.46 39.86 6.01
C GLU A 771 11.64 38.35 5.86
N ARG A 772 11.76 37.64 6.99
CA ARG A 772 11.93 36.19 7.00
C ARG A 772 10.69 35.46 6.51
N ILE A 773 9.49 35.92 6.87
CA ILE A 773 8.23 35.37 6.37
C ILE A 773 8.03 35.69 4.89
N MET A 774 8.42 36.89 4.43
CA MET A 774 8.32 37.30 3.03
C MET A 774 9.16 36.43 2.08
N ARG A 775 10.25 35.80 2.54
CA ARG A 775 11.11 34.95 1.70
C ARG A 775 10.47 33.65 1.24
N VAL A 776 9.36 33.23 1.85
CA VAL A 776 8.70 31.95 1.54
C VAL A 776 7.32 32.11 0.85
N ILE A 777 6.93 33.34 0.50
CA ILE A 777 5.62 33.70 -0.09
C ILE A 777 5.72 34.59 -1.34
#